data_AF-A0A939WLV9-F1
#
_entry.id   AF-A0A939WLV9-F1
#
_cell.length_a   1.000
_cell.length_b   1.000
_cell.length_c   1.000
_cell.angle_alpha   90.00
_cell.angle_beta   90.00
_cell.angle_gamma   90.00
#
_symmetry.space_group_name_H-M   'P 1'
#
loop_
_entity.id
_entity.type
_entity.pdbx_description
1 polymer ?
#
loop_
_entity_poly.entity_id
_entity_poly.type
_entity_poly.pdbx_seq_one_letter_code
_entity_poly.pdbx_strand_id
1 'polypeptide(L)'
;MKMITTISVVLATASSLSAFGRTMNAYFDDFSEIQMFAEHWKVEDPNVIRSDGKQVLFNGKSKMTLRKAQPKDASVEGKVELKSGKAEFKNENGTIVFYVDGEGTMDDVRVTVPVDDNASPNLIINSGFEYSSDGVPPYFCNRASFNWSEGTAEMYEKDFLTAFVCDPSEKHSGKQSLRLHLCPATQHLGFYPHDTPTDKGLKGVFTAWMKTSVPGTKVRMKVGGAAPKVFELTKEWTRYEVASSDLPGRGLFSPVSIEFPEPSRQNSYVWIDDLQFEFTGADLKATEYRPSDMDIPRFIDKKKRSRPEPTVLKKLPAGVKPTIELEKWIGHATESTPFLDHLKKPYRETRAWLACDDENLYVAYRNYGEDAKLMKHKKATYESTQMCTRDSVEIGFQPTKDPKHYHFFAAANGDRADYYNEDGHWNGTWTSQARDVGEAVEYLVTFPLDEIARKGFSGRWYINLERNDRHDEHQACVSTILSESARFRDTDAWGELVFPADVAAKFAKVAAANAPRRQPKVLGRLDYYMNEPEARFRVWNEEGKVKEVAVDISSLPYGSSDVAVEAFGRRFPATVVKRPYRKNATQVNYWTRSLIHNGEKVLMVSNCLVIREYPKNKKTGRFLPIDLMHDRGFRYGHICSFSDRNVVMMALDAIKQGGELGMDFMNWTDDKDGKTISRAETHKLMDACENIVSQVVTDEPDLYRPSEETRDFLRENKKRYPYTPVQMNNSLMGIASRYADLETDILMLDDYLTNNEGRTVEGVIKQVDVMLEIDDRKPAWYFLVGENAMHHRTPTYAEQMAQCWGCLCTGGSGVTWFVNMPTSKPTWDAMIDFNREAQSIKDELLSEELCGKAICSEPWEKVRFVTRKVGDVWYVFSCNIDADPVKDVTFTMPEDAPKNAKVEVLFENRSIALKDGVFSDSYPAHFRHVYKITR
;
A
#
# COMPACT_ATOMS: atom_id res chain seq x y z
N MET A 1 -19.41 13.25 22.20
CA MET A 1 -18.90 12.51 23.38
C MET A 1 -17.73 13.29 23.94
N LYS A 2 -17.85 13.92 25.11
CA LYS A 2 -16.76 14.75 25.69
C LYS A 2 -15.81 13.82 26.43
N MET A 3 -14.62 13.58 25.88
CA MET A 3 -13.48 13.09 26.66
C MET A 3 -13.02 14.22 27.59
N ILE A 4 -13.30 14.11 28.88
CA ILE A 4 -12.73 14.96 29.92
C ILE A 4 -11.68 14.13 30.63
N THR A 5 -10.42 14.33 30.27
CA THR A 5 -9.29 13.81 31.04
C THR A 5 -9.12 14.73 32.25
N THR A 6 -9.38 14.23 33.46
CA THR A 6 -9.13 14.99 34.68
C THR A 6 -7.73 14.64 35.19
N ILE A 7 -6.83 15.62 35.23
CA ILE A 7 -5.52 15.49 35.89
C ILE A 7 -5.65 16.14 37.27
N SER A 8 -5.41 15.38 38.34
CA SER A 8 -5.30 15.92 39.70
C SER A 8 -3.84 15.81 40.14
N VAL A 9 -3.21 16.95 40.47
CA VAL A 9 -1.84 17.00 41.02
C VAL A 9 -1.94 17.40 42.48
N VAL A 10 -1.44 16.57 43.39
CA VAL A 10 -1.32 16.88 44.82
C VAL A 10 0.17 16.87 45.15
N LEU A 11 0.70 18.00 45.65
CA LEU A 11 2.11 18.13 46.00
C LEU A 11 2.27 17.94 47.51
N ALA A 12 2.99 16.90 47.92
CA ALA A 12 3.62 16.80 49.23
C ALA A 12 4.96 16.10 49.06
N THR A 13 6.05 16.66 49.61
CA THR A 13 7.37 16.02 49.53
C THR A 13 7.99 15.82 50.91
N ALA A 14 8.50 14.60 51.13
CA ALA A 14 9.37 14.25 52.25
C ALA A 14 10.49 13.31 51.78
N SER A 15 11.70 13.58 52.26
CA SER A 15 12.99 12.85 52.20
C SER A 15 12.92 11.41 52.77
N SER A 16 13.82 10.43 52.57
CA SER A 16 15.11 10.24 51.87
C SER A 16 15.48 8.73 51.87
N LEU A 17 16.42 8.32 50.99
CA LEU A 17 16.94 6.97 50.72
C LEU A 17 17.84 6.31 51.79
N SER A 18 17.94 4.97 51.71
CA SER A 18 19.15 4.12 51.95
C SER A 18 18.97 2.81 51.14
N ALA A 19 19.94 2.07 50.59
CA ALA A 19 21.37 2.17 50.36
C ALA A 19 21.74 1.18 49.20
N PHE A 20 22.85 1.44 48.52
CA PHE A 20 23.38 0.70 47.36
C PHE A 20 24.77 0.13 47.70
N GLY A 21 25.11 -1.09 47.24
CA GLY A 21 26.47 -1.64 47.21
C GLY A 21 26.55 -2.85 46.26
N ARG A 22 27.04 -2.70 45.01
CA ARG A 22 28.44 -2.73 44.49
C ARG A 22 29.15 -4.10 44.61
N THR A 23 29.60 -4.65 43.47
CA THR A 23 31.01 -4.99 43.17
C THR A 23 31.21 -5.19 41.65
N MET A 24 32.29 -4.61 41.09
CA MET A 24 32.88 -4.86 39.76
C MET A 24 34.41 -4.98 39.94
N ASN A 25 35.08 -5.87 39.19
CA ASN A 25 36.43 -5.68 38.60
C ASN A 25 36.94 -6.92 37.81
N ALA A 26 37.03 -6.78 36.48
CA ALA A 26 38.03 -7.34 35.54
C ALA A 26 37.73 -6.80 34.12
N TYR A 27 37.56 -5.48 34.01
CA TYR A 27 37.17 -4.68 32.82
C TYR A 27 37.24 -3.21 33.27
N PHE A 28 38.45 -2.62 33.21
CA PHE A 28 38.91 -1.32 33.74
C PHE A 28 40.38 -1.17 33.26
N ASP A 29 41.06 -0.04 33.10
CA ASP A 29 40.99 1.39 33.49
C ASP A 29 41.49 2.20 32.25
N ASP A 30 41.31 3.52 32.06
CA ASP A 30 41.76 4.61 32.93
C ASP A 30 41.24 6.00 32.44
N PHE A 31 41.25 6.93 33.40
CA PHE A 31 40.67 8.29 33.53
C PHE A 31 41.17 9.38 32.54
N SER A 32 40.49 10.53 32.34
CA SER A 32 40.43 11.74 33.22
C SER A 32 39.83 12.92 32.38
N GLU A 33 39.13 13.97 32.86
CA GLU A 33 39.45 15.00 33.87
C GLU A 33 38.24 15.94 34.22
N ILE A 34 38.17 16.33 35.51
CA ILE A 34 37.95 17.69 36.14
C ILE A 34 36.55 18.38 36.04
N GLN A 35 35.74 18.59 37.10
CA GLN A 35 35.83 19.34 38.39
C GLN A 35 35.30 20.80 38.30
N MET A 36 34.34 21.19 39.16
CA MET A 36 34.39 22.36 40.08
C MET A 36 33.05 23.07 40.42
N PHE A 37 32.88 23.23 41.74
CA PHE A 37 32.31 24.36 42.52
C PHE A 37 30.80 24.51 42.84
N ALA A 38 30.62 24.78 44.15
CA ALA A 38 29.44 25.13 44.92
C ALA A 38 28.94 26.56 44.57
N GLU A 39 27.81 27.10 45.04
CA GLU A 39 27.39 27.28 46.44
C GLU A 39 26.20 28.29 46.44
N HIS A 40 25.35 28.24 47.47
CA HIS A 40 24.44 29.29 47.98
C HIS A 40 22.92 29.33 47.64
N TRP A 41 22.20 29.70 48.71
CA TRP A 41 20.86 30.29 48.90
C TRP A 41 19.69 29.39 49.35
N LYS A 42 18.94 29.97 50.28
CA LYS A 42 18.06 29.40 51.29
C LYS A 42 16.74 30.18 51.22
N VAL A 43 15.63 29.45 51.37
CA VAL A 43 14.26 29.85 51.78
C VAL A 43 13.46 30.80 50.86
N GLU A 44 12.25 30.37 50.45
CA GLU A 44 10.94 30.95 50.80
C GLU A 44 9.81 30.40 49.89
N ASP A 45 8.81 29.77 50.53
CA ASP A 45 7.45 29.43 50.06
C ASP A 45 6.67 30.75 49.74
N PRO A 46 5.50 30.84 49.04
CA PRO A 46 4.54 29.82 48.58
C PRO A 46 3.90 30.05 47.18
N ASN A 47 3.10 29.10 46.69
CA ASN A 47 1.77 29.32 46.05
C ASN A 47 1.26 28.09 45.27
N VAL A 48 0.03 27.66 45.61
CA VAL A 48 -0.77 26.67 44.87
C VAL A 48 -1.54 27.37 43.75
N ILE A 49 -1.42 26.91 42.51
CA ILE A 49 -2.24 27.37 41.37
C ILE A 49 -3.12 26.22 40.89
N ARG A 50 -4.45 26.42 40.90
CA ARG A 50 -5.41 25.55 40.22
C ARG A 50 -5.46 25.94 38.74
N SER A 51 -5.40 24.95 37.84
CA SER A 51 -5.62 25.16 36.39
C SER A 51 -6.81 24.34 35.88
N ASP A 52 -7.48 24.91 34.89
CA ASP A 52 -8.68 24.45 34.22
C ASP A 52 -8.36 23.48 33.08
N GLY A 53 -7.95 22.26 33.44
CA GLY A 53 -8.20 21.05 32.63
C GLY A 53 -7.62 20.95 31.20
N LYS A 54 -6.82 21.92 30.73
CA LYS A 54 -6.18 21.83 29.39
C LYS A 54 -4.71 22.25 29.35
N GLN A 55 -4.22 23.00 30.33
CA GLN A 55 -2.82 23.42 30.40
C GLN A 55 -2.36 23.55 31.86
N VAL A 56 -1.22 22.97 32.21
CA VAL A 56 -0.51 23.26 33.46
C VAL A 56 0.70 24.11 33.10
N LEU A 57 0.67 25.38 33.49
CA LEU A 57 1.81 26.29 33.35
C LEU A 57 2.68 26.20 34.61
N PHE A 58 3.95 25.83 34.42
CA PHE A 58 4.96 25.93 35.46
C PHE A 58 5.48 27.37 35.56
N ASN A 59 5.92 27.78 36.74
CA ASN A 59 6.61 29.05 36.93
C ASN A 59 8.02 28.95 36.29
N GLY A 60 8.10 29.14 34.97
CA GLY A 60 9.33 29.07 34.18
C GLY A 60 9.20 28.21 32.90
N LYS A 61 9.15 28.90 31.75
CA LYS A 61 9.53 28.51 30.36
C LYS A 61 9.44 27.05 29.83
N SER A 62 8.66 26.14 30.39
CA SER A 62 8.52 24.78 29.86
C SER A 62 7.09 24.42 29.46
N LYS A 63 6.94 23.80 28.27
CA LYS A 63 5.66 23.43 27.65
C LYS A 63 5.59 21.90 27.53
N MET A 64 4.53 21.28 28.03
CA MET A 64 4.36 19.82 27.95
C MET A 64 3.21 19.47 27.00
N THR A 65 3.41 18.51 26.09
CA THR A 65 2.37 18.06 25.14
C THR A 65 2.22 16.54 25.23
N LEU A 66 1.01 16.06 25.53
CA LEU A 66 0.72 14.64 25.63
C LEU A 66 0.50 14.04 24.22
N ARG A 67 1.28 13.03 23.83
CA ARG A 67 1.09 12.32 22.56
C ARG A 67 0.96 10.82 22.84
N LYS A 68 -0.30 10.41 23.05
CA LYS A 68 -0.80 9.02 23.08
C LYS A 68 -0.45 8.22 24.34
N ALA A 69 -1.48 7.85 25.10
CA ALA A 69 -1.41 6.84 26.16
C ALA A 69 -2.20 5.60 25.72
N GLN A 70 -1.65 4.42 25.97
CA GLN A 70 -2.40 3.19 26.21
C GLN A 70 -1.92 2.76 27.60
N PRO A 71 -2.82 2.63 28.59
CA PRO A 71 -3.31 1.28 28.88
C PRO A 71 -4.71 1.20 29.52
N LYS A 72 -5.25 -0.03 29.60
CA LYS A 72 -6.30 -0.44 30.55
C LYS A 72 -5.66 -0.58 31.95
N ASP A 73 -6.41 -0.14 32.97
CA ASP A 73 -6.15 -0.31 34.40
C ASP A 73 -4.70 -0.11 34.87
N ALA A 74 -4.26 1.14 34.94
CA ALA A 74 -3.04 1.48 35.67
C ALA A 74 -3.23 2.78 36.43
N SER A 75 -3.24 2.71 37.77
CA SER A 75 -2.73 3.83 38.56
C SER A 75 -1.23 3.64 38.65
N VAL A 76 -0.46 4.57 38.06
CA VAL A 76 0.99 4.61 38.29
C VAL A 76 1.22 5.64 39.38
N GLU A 77 1.88 5.24 40.48
CA GLU A 77 2.46 6.14 41.47
C GLU A 77 3.98 6.00 41.37
N GLY A 78 4.69 7.11 41.23
CA GLY A 78 6.13 7.08 41.10
C GLY A 78 6.73 8.47 40.93
N LYS A 79 7.97 8.60 41.41
CA LYS A 79 8.79 9.80 41.28
C LYS A 79 9.53 9.77 39.93
N VAL A 80 9.43 10.84 39.16
CA VAL A 80 10.13 10.92 37.86
C VAL A 80 10.99 12.18 37.77
N GLU A 81 12.26 11.97 37.46
CA GLU A 81 13.18 13.03 37.03
C GLU A 81 12.96 13.27 35.53
N LEU A 82 12.50 14.46 35.17
CA LEU A 82 12.32 14.88 33.79
C LEU A 82 13.60 15.61 33.35
N LYS A 83 14.30 15.02 32.38
CA LYS A 83 15.35 15.69 31.60
C LYS A 83 14.76 16.03 30.22
N SER A 84 15.25 17.09 29.58
CA SER A 84 14.74 17.50 28.26
C SER A 84 14.76 16.31 27.30
N GLY A 85 13.61 16.00 26.70
CA GLY A 85 13.43 14.81 25.86
C GLY A 85 12.30 13.91 26.32
N LYS A 86 12.58 12.61 26.41
CA LYS A 86 11.60 11.54 26.62
C LYS A 86 11.62 11.08 28.08
N ALA A 87 10.49 11.20 28.78
CA ALA A 87 10.28 10.59 30.09
C ALA A 87 9.31 9.41 29.95
N GLU A 88 9.68 8.25 30.49
CA GLU A 88 8.89 7.03 30.41
C GLU A 88 8.42 6.63 31.81
N PHE A 89 7.12 6.50 31.99
CA PHE A 89 6.52 5.83 33.14
C PHE A 89 6.30 4.38 32.78
N LYS A 90 6.98 3.47 33.47
CA LYS A 90 6.80 2.03 33.29
C LYS A 90 6.18 1.45 34.56
N ASN A 91 5.08 0.74 34.41
CA ASN A 91 4.63 -0.21 35.42
C ASN A 91 4.37 -1.57 34.78
N GLU A 92 3.87 -2.50 35.58
CA GLU A 92 3.49 -3.85 35.16
C GLU A 92 2.41 -3.90 34.06
N ASN A 93 1.68 -2.80 33.84
CA ASN A 93 0.56 -2.71 32.89
C ASN A 93 0.85 -1.82 31.66
N GLY A 94 2.08 -1.32 31.48
CA GLY A 94 2.47 -0.59 30.26
C GLY A 94 3.49 0.53 30.46
N THR A 95 3.83 1.20 29.36
CA THR A 95 4.71 2.38 29.34
C THR A 95 3.95 3.62 28.87
N ILE A 96 3.84 4.65 29.71
CA ILE A 96 3.34 5.98 29.32
C ILE A 96 4.54 6.87 29.02
N VAL A 97 4.56 7.47 27.82
CA VAL A 97 5.67 8.33 27.39
C VAL A 97 5.24 9.79 27.41
N PHE A 98 6.00 10.62 28.11
CA PHE A 98 5.91 12.07 28.11
C PHE A 98 7.07 12.64 27.30
N TYR A 99 6.79 13.68 26.51
CA TYR A 99 7.83 14.50 25.89
C TYR A 99 7.83 15.85 26.61
N VAL A 100 8.95 16.15 27.27
CA VAL A 100 9.07 17.31 28.14
C VAL A 100 10.15 18.23 27.60
N ASP A 101 9.79 19.49 27.38
CA ASP A 101 10.68 20.53 26.90
C ASP A 101 11.16 21.35 28.11
N GLY A 102 12.19 20.84 28.80
CA GLY A 102 12.78 21.41 30.02
C GLY A 102 13.17 20.35 31.07
N GLU A 103 13.75 20.81 32.17
CA GLU A 103 14.13 19.97 33.32
C GLU A 103 13.19 20.24 34.51
N GLY A 104 12.76 19.17 35.19
CA GLY A 104 11.89 19.28 36.38
C GLY A 104 11.61 17.94 37.05
N THR A 105 11.10 17.96 38.28
CA THR A 105 10.66 16.77 39.02
C THR A 105 9.16 16.85 39.30
N MET A 106 8.44 15.77 39.02
CA MET A 106 7.03 15.61 39.41
C MET A 106 6.93 14.45 40.41
N ASP A 107 6.27 14.71 41.54
CA ASP A 107 5.86 13.69 42.51
C ASP A 107 4.32 13.48 42.39
N ASP A 108 3.84 12.26 42.67
CA ASP A 108 2.42 11.86 42.68
C ASP A 108 1.61 12.08 41.38
N VAL A 109 2.20 11.73 40.22
CA VAL A 109 1.49 11.79 38.93
C VAL A 109 0.53 10.61 38.78
N ARG A 110 -0.77 10.84 39.02
CA ARG A 110 -1.83 9.85 38.75
C ARG A 110 -2.44 10.06 37.36
N VAL A 111 -2.21 9.11 36.45
CA VAL A 111 -2.95 9.04 35.17
C VAL A 111 -4.10 8.05 35.35
N THR A 112 -5.34 8.52 35.22
CA THR A 112 -6.53 7.66 35.23
C THR A 112 -7.20 7.78 33.88
N VAL A 113 -7.25 6.70 33.11
CA VAL A 113 -8.08 6.62 31.92
C VAL A 113 -9.42 6.06 32.39
N PRO A 114 -10.51 6.86 32.40
CA PRO A 114 -11.81 6.30 32.74
C PRO A 114 -12.16 5.25 31.68
N VAL A 115 -12.28 4.01 32.12
CA VAL A 115 -12.89 2.95 31.32
C VAL A 115 -14.40 3.19 31.38
N ASP A 116 -15.05 3.27 30.23
CA ASP A 116 -16.51 3.21 30.20
C ASP A 116 -16.92 1.85 30.77
N ASP A 117 -17.72 1.80 31.83
CA ASP A 117 -18.22 0.54 32.42
C ASP A 117 -18.98 -0.31 31.38
N ASN A 118 -19.37 0.28 30.24
CA ASN A 118 -19.99 -0.42 29.11
C ASN A 118 -19.01 -0.95 28.07
N ALA A 119 -17.71 -0.63 28.16
CA ALA A 119 -16.73 -1.09 27.20
C ALA A 119 -16.66 -2.63 27.18
N SER A 120 -16.53 -3.19 25.98
CA SER A 120 -16.36 -4.62 25.83
C SER A 120 -15.01 -5.08 26.40
N PRO A 121 -15.01 -6.14 27.24
CA PRO A 121 -13.76 -6.73 27.70
C PRO A 121 -13.06 -7.54 26.59
N ASN A 122 -13.78 -7.86 25.51
CA ASN A 122 -13.31 -8.73 24.44
C ASN A 122 -12.26 -8.05 23.54
N LEU A 123 -11.10 -8.71 23.43
CA LEU A 123 -9.93 -8.26 22.68
C LEU A 123 -9.79 -8.92 21.30
N ILE A 124 -10.76 -9.75 20.90
CA ILE A 124 -10.76 -10.40 19.58
C ILE A 124 -11.63 -9.60 18.61
N ILE A 125 -11.01 -9.12 17.53
CA ILE A 125 -11.66 -8.43 16.41
C ILE A 125 -12.51 -9.44 15.62
N ASN A 126 -13.70 -9.03 15.19
CA ASN A 126 -14.65 -9.87 14.45
C ASN A 126 -14.97 -11.18 15.18
N SER A 127 -15.08 -11.12 16.51
CA SER A 127 -15.22 -12.30 17.36
C SER A 127 -16.48 -13.12 17.16
N GLY A 128 -17.57 -12.50 16.73
CA GLY A 128 -18.82 -13.16 16.34
C GLY A 128 -18.91 -13.44 14.83
N PHE A 129 -17.81 -13.27 14.08
CA PHE A 129 -17.78 -13.47 12.62
C PHE A 129 -18.82 -12.65 11.83
N GLU A 130 -19.28 -11.52 12.37
CA GLU A 130 -20.30 -10.64 11.79
C GLU A 130 -19.91 -10.04 10.43
N TYR A 131 -18.63 -10.08 10.10
CA TYR A 131 -18.06 -9.57 8.87
C TYR A 131 -17.34 -10.69 8.11
N SER A 132 -17.46 -10.67 6.79
CA SER A 132 -16.80 -11.63 5.88
C SER A 132 -16.33 -10.95 4.60
N SER A 133 -15.22 -11.40 4.07
CA SER A 133 -14.67 -11.04 2.75
C SER A 133 -14.84 -12.24 1.83
N ASP A 134 -15.81 -12.20 0.92
CA ASP A 134 -16.21 -13.31 0.04
C ASP A 134 -16.45 -14.64 0.79
N GLY A 135 -17.09 -14.56 1.95
CA GLY A 135 -17.41 -15.72 2.78
C GLY A 135 -16.25 -16.23 3.64
N VAL A 136 -15.09 -15.57 3.67
CA VAL A 136 -13.99 -15.86 4.59
C VAL A 136 -13.94 -14.77 5.67
N PRO A 137 -13.83 -15.10 6.97
CA PRO A 137 -13.80 -14.07 8.01
C PRO A 137 -12.45 -13.32 8.03
N PRO A 138 -12.43 -11.97 7.97
CA PRO A 138 -11.23 -11.19 8.24
C PRO A 138 -10.86 -11.28 9.73
N TYR A 139 -9.60 -10.98 10.01
CA TYR A 139 -8.87 -11.04 11.26
C TYR A 139 -8.69 -12.45 11.83
N PHE A 140 -8.72 -13.47 10.97
CA PHE A 140 -8.38 -14.83 11.35
C PHE A 140 -7.37 -15.42 10.38
N CYS A 141 -6.23 -15.86 10.89
CA CYS A 141 -5.22 -16.55 10.10
C CYS A 141 -5.62 -18.01 9.95
N ASN A 142 -5.98 -18.42 8.74
CA ASN A 142 -6.30 -19.81 8.43
C ASN A 142 -5.02 -20.66 8.49
N ARG A 143 -5.03 -21.73 9.29
CA ARG A 143 -3.94 -22.71 9.39
C ARG A 143 -4.30 -24.05 8.76
N ALA A 144 -5.29 -24.06 7.87
CA ALA A 144 -5.65 -25.22 7.11
C ALA A 144 -4.52 -25.63 6.16
N SER A 145 -4.25 -26.94 6.08
CA SER A 145 -3.37 -27.50 5.05
C SER A 145 -4.05 -28.69 4.37
N PHE A 146 -3.89 -28.79 3.06
CA PHE A 146 -4.43 -29.88 2.28
C PHE A 146 -3.55 -31.13 2.41
N ASN A 147 -4.16 -32.32 2.38
CA ASN A 147 -3.45 -33.60 2.37
C ASN A 147 -2.89 -33.92 0.98
N TRP A 148 -1.81 -33.24 0.58
CA TRP A 148 -1.18 -33.42 -0.74
C TRP A 148 -0.75 -34.86 -1.05
N SER A 149 -0.42 -35.64 0.00
CA SER A 149 0.08 -37.00 -0.15
C SER A 149 -0.99 -38.03 -0.56
N GLU A 150 -2.26 -37.76 -0.27
CA GLU A 150 -3.35 -38.73 -0.49
C GLU A 150 -4.59 -38.13 -1.15
N GLY A 151 -4.70 -36.80 -1.16
CA GLY A 151 -5.81 -36.06 -1.74
C GLY A 151 -5.88 -36.14 -3.25
N THR A 152 -6.96 -35.61 -3.79
CA THR A 152 -7.23 -35.49 -5.23
C THR A 152 -7.57 -34.05 -5.59
N ALA A 153 -7.57 -33.71 -6.87
CA ALA A 153 -7.99 -32.39 -7.34
C ALA A 153 -9.42 -32.05 -6.88
N GLU A 154 -10.34 -33.02 -6.96
CA GLU A 154 -11.72 -32.85 -6.52
C GLU A 154 -11.83 -32.56 -5.02
N MET A 155 -11.08 -33.29 -4.19
CA MET A 155 -11.03 -33.04 -2.74
C MET A 155 -10.46 -31.66 -2.41
N TYR A 156 -9.48 -31.19 -3.17
CA TYR A 156 -8.93 -29.85 -2.98
C TYR A 156 -9.99 -28.79 -3.26
N GLU A 157 -10.65 -28.86 -4.42
CA GLU A 157 -11.56 -27.81 -4.86
C GLU A 157 -12.93 -27.83 -4.18
N LYS A 158 -13.49 -29.01 -3.91
CA LYS A 158 -14.84 -29.14 -3.34
C LYS A 158 -14.82 -29.12 -1.83
N ASP A 159 -13.88 -29.82 -1.20
CA ASP A 159 -13.87 -30.01 0.25
C ASP A 159 -12.94 -29.00 0.93
N PHE A 160 -11.66 -28.95 0.54
CA PHE A 160 -10.66 -28.15 1.26
C PHE A 160 -10.84 -26.64 1.10
N LEU A 161 -11.03 -26.14 -0.13
CA LEU A 161 -11.21 -24.69 -0.36
C LEU A 161 -12.50 -24.11 0.25
N THR A 162 -13.43 -24.98 0.69
CA THR A 162 -14.67 -24.59 1.37
C THR A 162 -14.68 -24.98 2.84
N ALA A 163 -13.55 -25.48 3.37
CA ALA A 163 -13.43 -25.98 4.73
C ALA A 163 -13.30 -24.89 5.80
N PHE A 164 -13.14 -23.62 5.42
CA PHE A 164 -13.03 -22.48 6.32
C PHE A 164 -13.86 -21.31 5.77
N VAL A 165 -15.14 -21.26 6.14
CA VAL A 165 -16.10 -20.27 5.58
C VAL A 165 -17.09 -19.78 6.62
N CYS A 166 -17.58 -18.56 6.49
CA CYS A 166 -18.72 -18.05 7.24
C CYS A 166 -20.02 -18.74 6.80
N ASP A 167 -20.88 -19.08 7.76
CA ASP A 167 -22.16 -19.74 7.55
C ASP A 167 -23.29 -18.93 8.21
N PRO A 168 -24.20 -18.32 7.42
CA PRO A 168 -25.33 -17.57 7.97
C PRO A 168 -26.48 -18.46 8.45
N SER A 169 -26.48 -19.75 8.11
CA SER A 169 -27.59 -20.67 8.36
C SER A 169 -27.55 -21.31 9.75
N GLU A 170 -26.37 -21.45 10.33
CA GLU A 170 -26.13 -22.04 11.65
C GLU A 170 -25.24 -21.08 12.44
N LYS A 171 -25.80 -20.48 13.50
CA LYS A 171 -25.14 -19.45 14.30
C LYS A 171 -25.63 -19.49 15.75
N HIS A 172 -24.78 -19.06 16.67
CA HIS A 172 -25.17 -18.88 18.07
C HIS A 172 -25.79 -17.51 18.28
N SER A 173 -25.14 -16.47 17.75
CA SER A 173 -25.60 -15.09 17.85
C SER A 173 -25.45 -14.35 16.51
N GLY A 174 -25.92 -13.10 16.45
CA GLY A 174 -25.65 -12.20 15.32
C GLY A 174 -26.10 -12.69 13.94
N LYS A 175 -25.25 -12.50 12.91
CA LYS A 175 -25.61 -12.73 11.50
C LYS A 175 -25.15 -14.08 10.96
N GLN A 176 -24.01 -14.58 11.42
CA GLN A 176 -23.37 -15.80 10.90
C GLN A 176 -22.32 -16.33 11.87
N SER A 177 -21.90 -17.58 11.72
CA SER A 177 -20.77 -18.15 12.46
C SER A 177 -19.64 -18.57 11.51
N LEU A 178 -18.50 -18.99 12.05
CA LEU A 178 -17.49 -19.71 11.27
C LEU A 178 -17.88 -21.20 11.19
N ARG A 179 -17.90 -21.76 9.98
CA ARG A 179 -18.07 -23.19 9.73
C ARG A 179 -16.76 -23.79 9.23
N LEU A 180 -16.38 -24.90 9.85
CA LEU A 180 -15.22 -25.70 9.51
C LEU A 180 -15.63 -27.08 8.99
N HIS A 181 -15.03 -27.54 7.89
CA HIS A 181 -15.21 -28.91 7.39
C HIS A 181 -13.99 -29.77 7.72
N LEU A 182 -14.14 -30.59 8.76
CA LEU A 182 -13.20 -31.67 9.05
C LEU A 182 -13.50 -32.78 8.05
N CYS A 183 -12.53 -33.14 7.22
CA CYS A 183 -12.67 -34.17 6.20
C CYS A 183 -11.31 -34.72 5.76
N PRO A 184 -11.26 -35.86 5.05
CA PRO A 184 -10.01 -36.47 4.58
C PRO A 184 -9.11 -35.57 3.72
N ALA A 185 -9.67 -34.53 3.12
CA ALA A 185 -8.92 -33.52 2.35
C ALA A 185 -8.00 -32.65 3.23
N THR A 186 -8.34 -32.49 4.50
CA THR A 186 -7.70 -31.52 5.40
C THR A 186 -6.72 -32.22 6.32
N GLN A 187 -5.42 -31.96 6.15
CA GLN A 187 -4.34 -32.54 6.96
C GLN A 187 -4.21 -31.83 8.31
N HIS A 188 -4.27 -30.50 8.29
CA HIS A 188 -4.31 -29.65 9.48
C HIS A 188 -5.50 -28.70 9.34
N LEU A 189 -6.24 -28.47 10.43
CA LEU A 189 -7.29 -27.45 10.48
C LEU A 189 -7.25 -26.76 11.83
N GLY A 190 -7.23 -25.44 11.77
CA GLY A 190 -7.19 -24.56 12.92
C GLY A 190 -7.01 -23.13 12.46
N PHE A 191 -7.09 -22.21 13.42
CA PHE A 191 -6.90 -20.80 13.17
C PHE A 191 -6.55 -20.08 14.47
N TYR A 192 -6.14 -18.83 14.30
CA TYR A 192 -6.00 -17.89 15.40
C TYR A 192 -6.45 -16.49 14.97
N PRO A 193 -7.02 -15.71 15.89
CA PRO A 193 -7.37 -14.31 15.62
C PRO A 193 -6.10 -13.46 15.45
N HIS A 194 -6.07 -12.64 14.41
CA HIS A 194 -4.98 -11.72 14.11
C HIS A 194 -4.88 -10.62 15.16
N ASP A 195 -3.64 -10.22 15.52
CA ASP A 195 -3.35 -9.10 16.41
C ASP A 195 -4.05 -9.11 17.77
N THR A 196 -4.42 -10.27 18.31
CA THR A 196 -4.97 -10.34 19.67
C THR A 196 -3.90 -9.94 20.69
N PRO A 197 -4.09 -8.84 21.44
CA PRO A 197 -3.06 -8.30 22.32
C PRO A 197 -2.82 -9.19 23.55
N THR A 198 -1.57 -9.26 24.01
CA THR A 198 -1.21 -9.84 25.32
C THR A 198 -0.14 -9.05 26.03
N ASP A 199 -0.15 -9.17 27.35
CA ASP A 199 0.85 -8.62 28.24
C ASP A 199 1.44 -9.71 29.12
N LYS A 200 2.77 -9.66 29.24
CA LYS A 200 3.55 -10.69 29.93
C LYS A 200 3.18 -10.72 31.41
N GLY A 201 2.88 -11.91 31.94
CA GLY A 201 2.58 -12.10 33.37
C GLY A 201 1.13 -11.74 33.76
N LEU A 202 0.34 -11.17 32.84
CA LEU A 202 -1.08 -10.99 33.09
C LEU A 202 -1.83 -12.31 33.00
N LYS A 203 -3.03 -12.31 33.57
CA LYS A 203 -3.98 -13.41 33.52
C LYS A 203 -4.99 -13.17 32.42
N GLY A 204 -5.38 -14.21 31.70
CA GLY A 204 -6.42 -14.09 30.69
C GLY A 204 -7.19 -15.38 30.46
N VAL A 205 -8.40 -15.21 29.97
CA VAL A 205 -9.32 -16.30 29.65
C VAL A 205 -9.73 -16.20 28.18
N PHE A 206 -9.76 -17.35 27.52
CA PHE A 206 -10.21 -17.50 26.15
C PHE A 206 -11.42 -18.43 26.11
N THR A 207 -12.52 -17.96 25.52
CA THR A 207 -13.74 -18.72 25.33
C THR A 207 -14.21 -18.70 23.88
N ALA A 208 -14.94 -19.74 23.49
CA ALA A 208 -15.64 -19.81 22.21
C ALA A 208 -16.92 -20.63 22.39
N TRP A 209 -18.00 -20.22 21.71
CA TRP A 209 -19.19 -21.05 21.56
C TRP A 209 -18.98 -21.97 20.36
N MET A 210 -19.20 -23.27 20.56
CA MET A 210 -18.98 -24.26 19.50
C MET A 210 -20.03 -25.36 19.52
N LYS A 211 -20.31 -25.91 18.34
CA LYS A 211 -21.06 -27.16 18.14
C LYS A 211 -20.52 -27.97 16.96
N THR A 212 -20.90 -29.23 16.86
CA THR A 212 -20.49 -30.15 15.78
C THR A 212 -21.67 -30.93 15.22
N SER A 213 -21.58 -31.36 13.96
CA SER A 213 -22.51 -32.30 13.36
C SER A 213 -22.35 -33.73 13.92
N VAL A 214 -21.18 -34.06 14.49
CA VAL A 214 -20.83 -35.38 15.04
C VAL A 214 -20.34 -35.24 16.49
N PRO A 215 -21.15 -35.60 17.51
CA PRO A 215 -20.75 -35.55 18.90
C PRO A 215 -19.42 -36.28 19.16
N GLY A 216 -18.61 -35.73 20.07
CA GLY A 216 -17.30 -36.29 20.39
C GLY A 216 -16.17 -35.80 19.49
N THR A 217 -16.46 -34.97 18.47
CA THR A 217 -15.43 -34.23 17.71
C THR A 217 -14.50 -33.51 18.69
N LYS A 218 -13.20 -33.78 18.60
CA LYS A 218 -12.22 -33.19 19.51
C LYS A 218 -11.77 -31.83 18.99
N VAL A 219 -11.72 -30.85 19.89
CA VAL A 219 -11.14 -29.53 19.63
C VAL A 219 -10.10 -29.23 20.69
N ARG A 220 -9.00 -28.60 20.29
CA ARG A 220 -7.93 -28.13 21.16
C ARG A 220 -7.98 -26.60 21.18
N MET A 221 -8.10 -26.02 22.37
CA MET A 221 -7.99 -24.58 22.59
C MET A 221 -6.70 -24.26 23.36
N LYS A 222 -6.09 -23.11 23.05
CA LYS A 222 -4.88 -22.62 23.71
C LYS A 222 -5.03 -21.14 24.06
N VAL A 223 -4.42 -20.73 25.17
CA VAL A 223 -4.22 -19.33 25.55
C VAL A 223 -2.83 -19.12 26.15
N GLY A 224 -2.02 -18.28 25.53
CA GLY A 224 -0.67 -17.94 25.96
C GLY A 224 0.30 -19.12 26.00
N GLY A 225 1.11 -19.20 27.05
CA GLY A 225 2.05 -20.30 27.29
C GLY A 225 1.42 -21.56 27.91
N ALA A 226 0.12 -21.52 28.23
CA ALA A 226 -0.56 -22.64 28.88
C ALA A 226 -0.58 -23.90 28.00
N ALA A 227 -0.60 -25.05 28.66
CA ALA A 227 -0.83 -26.32 27.99
C ALA A 227 -2.20 -26.28 27.28
N PRO A 228 -2.28 -26.67 26.00
CA PRO A 228 -3.56 -26.68 25.29
C PRO A 228 -4.55 -27.63 25.96
N LYS A 229 -5.82 -27.21 26.05
CA LYS A 229 -6.91 -28.02 26.61
C LYS A 229 -7.72 -28.64 25.48
N VAL A 230 -8.04 -29.93 25.60
CA VAL A 230 -8.85 -30.67 24.62
C VAL A 230 -10.26 -30.84 25.14
N PHE A 231 -11.25 -30.56 24.29
CA PHE A 231 -12.67 -30.72 24.58
C PHE A 231 -13.32 -31.65 23.56
N GLU A 232 -14.44 -32.24 23.95
CA GLU A 232 -15.33 -32.98 23.06
C GLU A 232 -16.57 -32.11 22.77
N LEU A 233 -16.80 -31.87 21.48
CA LEU A 233 -17.90 -31.03 21.01
C LEU A 233 -19.24 -31.78 21.05
N THR A 234 -20.31 -31.04 21.29
CA THR A 234 -21.69 -31.55 21.27
C THR A 234 -22.48 -31.00 20.07
N LYS A 235 -23.70 -31.51 19.85
CA LYS A 235 -24.60 -30.98 18.81
C LYS A 235 -25.23 -29.63 19.18
N GLU A 236 -25.25 -29.30 20.47
CA GLU A 236 -25.80 -28.05 20.97
C GLU A 236 -24.67 -27.03 21.17
N TRP A 237 -24.99 -25.75 20.95
CA TRP A 237 -24.06 -24.67 21.23
C TRP A 237 -23.63 -24.72 22.70
N THR A 238 -22.33 -24.88 22.90
CA THR A 238 -21.73 -24.98 24.24
C THR A 238 -20.55 -24.02 24.31
N ARG A 239 -20.42 -23.28 25.42
CA ARG A 239 -19.28 -22.40 25.68
C ARG A 239 -18.12 -23.20 26.27
N TYR A 240 -16.98 -23.17 25.61
CA TYR A 240 -15.74 -23.81 26.06
C TYR A 240 -14.75 -22.75 26.53
N GLU A 241 -13.96 -23.06 27.58
CA GLU A 241 -13.11 -22.10 28.28
C GLU A 241 -11.74 -22.67 28.64
N VAL A 242 -10.69 -21.90 28.31
CA VAL A 242 -9.31 -22.11 28.75
C VAL A 242 -8.77 -20.81 29.33
N ALA A 243 -8.04 -20.90 30.44
CA ALA A 243 -7.44 -19.74 31.11
C ALA A 243 -5.93 -19.94 31.29
N SER A 244 -5.18 -18.84 31.29
CA SER A 244 -3.77 -18.81 31.69
C SER A 244 -3.57 -17.80 32.81
N SER A 245 -2.79 -18.20 33.82
CA SER A 245 -2.35 -17.30 34.89
C SER A 245 -1.06 -16.54 34.55
N ASP A 246 -0.42 -16.89 33.43
CA ASP A 246 0.85 -16.31 32.98
C ASP A 246 0.82 -16.22 31.45
N LEU A 247 0.39 -15.06 30.94
CA LEU A 247 0.37 -14.77 29.52
C LEU A 247 1.78 -14.41 29.03
N PRO A 248 2.13 -14.76 27.78
CA PRO A 248 3.34 -14.28 27.15
C PRO A 248 3.21 -12.79 26.82
N GLY A 249 4.36 -12.12 26.66
CA GLY A 249 4.37 -10.80 26.03
C GLY A 249 3.90 -10.85 24.58
N ARG A 250 3.61 -9.67 24.00
CA ARG A 250 3.17 -9.55 22.61
C ARG A 250 4.14 -10.26 21.65
N GLY A 251 3.62 -11.22 20.90
CA GLY A 251 4.35 -11.96 19.87
C GLY A 251 3.84 -11.65 18.46
N LEU A 252 4.52 -12.21 17.46
CA LEU A 252 4.08 -12.18 16.05
C LEU A 252 2.79 -12.99 15.86
N PHE A 253 2.64 -14.09 16.60
CA PHE A 253 1.46 -14.95 16.55
C PHE A 253 0.54 -14.67 17.74
N SER A 254 -0.75 -14.84 17.50
CA SER A 254 -1.77 -14.72 18.52
C SER A 254 -1.53 -15.69 19.68
N PRO A 255 -1.76 -15.26 20.93
CA PRO A 255 -1.69 -16.15 22.10
C PRO A 255 -2.78 -17.21 22.11
N VAL A 256 -3.88 -17.00 21.39
CA VAL A 256 -5.07 -17.83 21.44
C VAL A 256 -5.22 -18.56 20.12
N SER A 257 -5.56 -19.84 20.18
CA SER A 257 -5.78 -20.64 18.99
C SER A 257 -6.82 -21.72 19.21
N ILE A 258 -7.46 -22.12 18.10
CA ILE A 258 -8.34 -23.28 18.02
C ILE A 258 -7.76 -24.22 16.97
N GLU A 259 -7.56 -25.47 17.34
CA GLU A 259 -6.99 -26.52 16.50
C GLU A 259 -7.83 -27.80 16.60
N PHE A 260 -7.94 -28.55 15.51
CA PHE A 260 -8.63 -29.83 15.49
C PHE A 260 -7.61 -30.97 15.39
N PRO A 261 -7.50 -31.85 16.40
CA PRO A 261 -6.64 -33.02 16.31
C PRO A 261 -7.18 -33.99 15.26
N GLU A 262 -6.32 -34.45 14.36
CA GLU A 262 -6.66 -35.46 13.34
C GLU A 262 -7.89 -35.07 12.47
N PRO A 263 -7.89 -33.88 11.84
CA PRO A 263 -9.04 -33.38 11.08
C PRO A 263 -9.39 -34.31 9.90
N SER A 264 -8.39 -34.97 9.31
CA SER A 264 -8.55 -35.91 8.20
C SER A 264 -9.32 -37.19 8.55
N ARG A 265 -9.50 -37.50 9.84
CA ARG A 265 -10.20 -38.71 10.30
C ARG A 265 -11.66 -38.46 10.66
N GLN A 266 -12.07 -37.20 10.67
CA GLN A 266 -13.39 -36.78 11.11
C GLN A 266 -14.07 -36.27 9.84
N ASN A 267 -15.23 -36.82 9.46
CA ASN A 267 -16.05 -36.24 8.40
C ASN A 267 -17.22 -35.52 9.07
N SER A 268 -16.96 -34.29 9.53
CA SER A 268 -17.87 -33.53 10.37
C SER A 268 -17.76 -32.04 10.11
N TYR A 269 -18.86 -31.34 10.32
CA TYR A 269 -18.89 -29.88 10.34
C TYR A 269 -18.82 -29.38 11.77
N VAL A 270 -18.01 -28.35 12.00
CA VAL A 270 -17.93 -27.64 13.28
C VAL A 270 -18.32 -26.20 13.05
N TRP A 271 -19.19 -25.67 13.91
CA TRP A 271 -19.54 -24.25 13.91
C TRP A 271 -18.97 -23.62 15.17
N ILE A 272 -18.41 -22.42 14.99
CA ILE A 272 -17.74 -21.65 16.03
C ILE A 272 -18.28 -20.23 15.95
N ASP A 273 -18.61 -19.66 17.10
CA ASP A 273 -19.17 -18.33 17.23
C ASP A 273 -18.73 -17.67 18.55
N ASP A 274 -18.98 -16.38 18.69
CA ASP A 274 -18.85 -15.62 19.93
C ASP A 274 -17.52 -15.86 20.69
N LEU A 275 -16.38 -15.67 19.98
CA LEU A 275 -15.05 -15.81 20.60
C LEU A 275 -14.80 -14.67 21.58
N GLN A 276 -14.27 -14.96 22.76
CA GLN A 276 -13.88 -13.91 23.70
C GLN A 276 -12.53 -14.20 24.32
N PHE A 277 -11.60 -13.26 24.14
CA PHE A 277 -10.38 -13.20 24.95
C PHE A 277 -10.38 -11.91 25.76
N GLU A 278 -10.15 -12.03 27.06
CA GLU A 278 -10.10 -10.90 27.97
C GLU A 278 -9.07 -11.14 29.08
N PHE A 279 -8.54 -10.05 29.61
CA PHE A 279 -7.78 -10.09 30.85
C PHE A 279 -8.74 -10.28 32.02
N THR A 280 -8.33 -11.08 33.00
CA THR A 280 -9.19 -11.42 34.15
C THR A 280 -8.50 -11.13 35.47
N GLY A 281 -9.32 -11.02 36.53
CA GLY A 281 -8.86 -10.95 37.90
C GLY A 281 -8.38 -12.31 38.45
N ALA A 282 -8.49 -12.46 39.77
CA ALA A 282 -7.99 -13.64 40.48
C ALA A 282 -8.78 -14.94 40.20
N ASP A 283 -10.02 -14.82 39.74
CA ASP A 283 -10.98 -15.91 39.55
C ASP A 283 -10.85 -16.65 38.21
N LEU A 284 -10.10 -16.11 37.24
CA LEU A 284 -9.81 -16.73 35.93
C LEU A 284 -11.08 -17.19 35.18
N LYS A 285 -12.17 -16.42 35.28
CA LYS A 285 -13.45 -16.71 34.62
C LYS A 285 -13.77 -15.68 33.56
N ALA A 286 -14.39 -16.15 32.48
CA ALA A 286 -14.90 -15.25 31.46
C ALA A 286 -16.20 -14.58 31.89
N THR A 287 -16.32 -13.30 31.55
CA THR A 287 -17.58 -12.54 31.58
C THR A 287 -18.53 -13.01 30.49
N GLU A 288 -19.76 -12.50 30.47
CA GLU A 288 -20.70 -12.75 29.37
C GLU A 288 -20.11 -12.28 28.03
N TYR A 289 -20.45 -12.96 26.94
CA TYR A 289 -19.95 -12.59 25.62
C TYR A 289 -20.37 -11.17 25.25
N ARG A 290 -19.40 -10.38 24.76
CA ARG A 290 -19.64 -9.09 24.09
C ARG A 290 -18.76 -8.99 22.83
N PRO A 291 -19.29 -8.49 21.71
CA PRO A 291 -18.46 -8.15 20.54
C PRO A 291 -17.37 -7.16 20.91
N SER A 292 -16.23 -7.16 20.22
CA SER A 292 -15.15 -6.24 20.55
C SER A 292 -15.49 -4.81 20.12
N ASP A 293 -15.25 -3.83 20.99
CA ASP A 293 -15.38 -2.41 20.62
C ASP A 293 -14.42 -2.02 19.49
N MET A 294 -13.39 -2.83 19.25
CA MET A 294 -12.45 -2.69 18.14
C MET A 294 -13.08 -2.94 16.76
N ASP A 295 -14.27 -3.54 16.69
CA ASP A 295 -15.00 -3.76 15.44
C ASP A 295 -15.59 -2.47 14.89
N ILE A 296 -16.03 -1.56 15.77
CA ILE A 296 -16.65 -0.28 15.41
C ILE A 296 -15.74 0.53 14.46
N PRO A 297 -14.49 0.86 14.81
CA PRO A 297 -13.65 1.67 13.93
C PRO A 297 -13.18 0.96 12.65
N ARG A 298 -13.35 -0.38 12.53
CA ARG A 298 -12.81 -1.21 11.44
C ARG A 298 -13.85 -1.60 10.40
N PHE A 299 -15.04 -1.97 10.84
CA PHE A 299 -16.07 -2.53 9.96
C PHE A 299 -17.33 -1.67 9.88
N ILE A 300 -17.59 -0.86 10.90
CA ILE A 300 -18.65 0.12 10.79
C ILE A 300 -18.10 1.24 9.93
N ASP A 301 -18.66 1.32 8.73
CA ASP A 301 -18.29 2.29 7.70
C ASP A 301 -18.08 3.66 8.36
N LYS A 302 -16.82 4.08 8.46
CA LYS A 302 -16.53 5.49 8.64
C LYS A 302 -17.07 6.09 7.38
N LYS A 303 -18.29 6.65 7.42
CA LYS A 303 -18.94 7.30 6.27
C LYS A 303 -17.83 7.95 5.45
N LYS A 304 -17.51 7.36 4.28
CA LYS A 304 -16.48 7.88 3.38
C LYS A 304 -16.75 9.37 3.33
N ARG A 305 -15.79 10.18 3.76
CA ARG A 305 -15.97 11.62 3.81
C ARG A 305 -16.30 12.03 2.39
N SER A 306 -17.56 12.36 2.13
CA SER A 306 -18.00 12.78 0.80
C SER A 306 -17.29 14.10 0.54
N ARG A 307 -16.40 14.17 -0.43
CA ARG A 307 -15.80 15.45 -0.83
C ARG A 307 -16.92 16.47 -1.09
N PRO A 308 -16.69 17.78 -0.87
CA PRO A 308 -17.64 18.78 -1.35
C PRO A 308 -17.87 18.60 -2.85
N GLU A 309 -19.03 19.02 -3.34
CA GLU A 309 -19.30 19.04 -4.78
C GLU A 309 -18.17 19.76 -5.54
N PRO A 310 -17.71 19.23 -6.70
CA PRO A 310 -16.66 19.85 -7.46
C PRO A 310 -16.97 21.32 -7.80
N THR A 311 -16.03 22.20 -7.50
CA THR A 311 -16.11 23.61 -7.86
C THR A 311 -15.67 23.78 -9.32
N VAL A 312 -16.64 24.04 -10.21
CA VAL A 312 -16.36 24.32 -11.61
C VAL A 312 -15.90 25.77 -11.77
N LEU A 313 -14.67 25.96 -12.24
CA LEU A 313 -14.10 27.27 -12.52
C LEU A 313 -14.80 27.94 -13.71
N LYS A 314 -15.09 29.23 -13.55
CA LYS A 314 -15.51 30.09 -14.66
C LYS A 314 -14.29 30.73 -15.31
N LYS A 315 -14.25 30.67 -16.64
CA LYS A 315 -13.34 31.49 -17.44
C LYS A 315 -13.85 32.93 -17.46
N LEU A 316 -13.01 33.90 -17.15
CA LEU A 316 -13.38 35.31 -17.19
C LEU A 316 -13.70 35.76 -18.63
N PRO A 317 -14.76 36.57 -18.86
CA PRO A 317 -15.05 37.11 -20.18
C PRO A 317 -13.92 38.00 -20.69
N ALA A 318 -13.78 38.06 -22.03
CA ALA A 318 -12.82 38.96 -22.66
C ALA A 318 -13.01 40.42 -22.18
N GLY A 319 -11.93 41.06 -21.75
CA GLY A 319 -11.93 42.44 -21.24
C GLY A 319 -12.18 42.58 -19.73
N VAL A 320 -12.64 41.52 -19.04
CA VAL A 320 -12.73 41.50 -17.58
C VAL A 320 -11.36 41.18 -17.01
N LYS A 321 -10.71 42.17 -16.39
CA LYS A 321 -9.41 41.99 -15.74
C LYS A 321 -9.61 41.91 -14.22
N PRO A 322 -9.25 40.79 -13.57
CA PRO A 322 -9.32 40.70 -12.12
C PRO A 322 -8.33 41.67 -11.49
N THR A 323 -8.80 42.39 -10.47
CA THR A 323 -8.02 43.35 -9.66
C THR A 323 -8.42 43.19 -8.20
N ILE A 324 -7.66 43.78 -7.28
CA ILE A 324 -8.01 43.77 -5.85
C ILE A 324 -9.36 44.43 -5.55
N GLU A 325 -9.94 45.18 -6.50
CA GLU A 325 -11.32 45.67 -6.41
C GLU A 325 -12.29 44.56 -6.83
N LEU A 326 -12.58 43.66 -5.90
CA LEU A 326 -13.23 42.38 -6.17
C LEU A 326 -14.58 42.53 -6.90
N GLU A 327 -15.39 43.52 -6.52
CA GLU A 327 -16.73 43.78 -7.09
C GLU A 327 -16.73 43.97 -8.62
N LYS A 328 -15.59 44.35 -9.22
CA LYS A 328 -15.49 44.52 -10.66
C LYS A 328 -15.53 43.20 -11.44
N TRP A 329 -15.30 42.06 -10.80
CA TRP A 329 -15.14 40.80 -11.52
C TRP A 329 -15.67 39.55 -10.81
N ILE A 330 -15.90 39.56 -9.49
CA ILE A 330 -16.40 38.37 -8.76
C ILE A 330 -17.78 37.88 -9.25
N GLY A 331 -18.59 38.75 -9.86
CA GLY A 331 -19.84 38.34 -10.54
C GLY A 331 -19.63 37.36 -11.70
N HIS A 332 -18.41 37.28 -12.24
CA HIS A 332 -18.00 36.32 -13.26
C HIS A 332 -17.22 35.12 -12.67
N ALA A 333 -17.03 35.05 -11.35
CA ALA A 333 -16.31 33.98 -10.67
C ALA A 333 -17.26 32.94 -10.05
N THR A 334 -16.69 31.86 -9.54
CA THR A 334 -17.40 30.84 -8.75
C THR A 334 -17.11 31.05 -7.27
N GLU A 335 -18.14 31.25 -6.46
CA GLU A 335 -18.00 31.39 -5.01
C GLU A 335 -17.74 30.02 -4.37
N SER A 336 -16.77 29.95 -3.45
CA SER A 336 -16.41 28.75 -2.69
C SER A 336 -16.86 28.90 -1.24
N THR A 337 -18.01 28.32 -0.91
CA THR A 337 -18.64 28.37 0.41
C THR A 337 -19.34 27.03 0.71
N PRO A 338 -19.58 26.70 2.00
CA PRO A 338 -19.27 27.46 3.21
C PRO A 338 -17.84 27.24 3.72
N PHE A 339 -17.27 28.26 4.39
CA PHE A 339 -16.13 28.07 5.29
C PHE A 339 -16.66 27.59 6.65
N LEU A 340 -15.99 26.60 7.26
CA LEU A 340 -16.33 26.09 8.58
C LEU A 340 -15.09 25.98 9.47
N ASP A 341 -15.32 26.08 10.77
CA ASP A 341 -14.35 25.77 11.83
C ASP A 341 -14.92 24.61 12.65
N HIS A 342 -14.28 23.43 12.57
CA HIS A 342 -14.75 22.19 13.19
C HIS A 342 -16.26 21.94 13.00
N LEU A 343 -16.73 21.96 11.74
CA LEU A 343 -18.14 21.79 11.33
C LEU A 343 -19.11 22.91 11.76
N LYS A 344 -18.61 24.00 12.36
CA LYS A 344 -19.41 25.16 12.77
C LYS A 344 -19.12 26.34 11.86
N LYS A 345 -20.05 27.29 11.79
CA LYS A 345 -19.78 28.57 11.14
C LYS A 345 -18.61 29.25 11.85
N PRO A 346 -17.64 29.83 11.11
CA PRO A 346 -16.56 30.57 11.72
C PRO A 346 -17.11 31.78 12.48
N TYR A 347 -16.39 32.21 13.51
CA TYR A 347 -16.80 33.35 14.34
C TYR A 347 -16.94 34.63 13.49
N ARG A 348 -16.05 34.80 12.52
CA ARG A 348 -16.12 35.87 11.52
C ARG A 348 -16.35 35.28 10.13
N GLU A 349 -17.20 35.95 9.35
CA GLU A 349 -17.50 35.49 8.01
C GLU A 349 -16.26 35.56 7.10
N THR A 350 -16.11 34.54 6.26
CA THR A 350 -15.13 34.49 5.18
C THR A 350 -15.81 33.99 3.93
N ARG A 351 -15.52 34.66 2.82
CA ARG A 351 -15.96 34.26 1.48
C ARG A 351 -14.76 34.19 0.56
N ALA A 352 -14.79 33.26 -0.37
CA ALA A 352 -13.78 33.15 -1.40
C ALA A 352 -14.40 32.96 -2.79
N TRP A 353 -13.71 33.44 -3.82
CA TRP A 353 -14.12 33.31 -5.22
C TRP A 353 -12.96 32.83 -6.08
N LEU A 354 -13.29 31.99 -7.05
CA LEU A 354 -12.36 31.31 -7.93
C LEU A 354 -12.72 31.59 -9.39
N ALA A 355 -11.74 32.02 -10.19
CA ALA A 355 -11.89 32.18 -11.63
C ALA A 355 -10.56 31.90 -12.34
N CYS A 356 -10.58 31.71 -13.65
CA CYS A 356 -9.37 31.63 -14.45
C CYS A 356 -9.49 32.44 -15.73
N ASP A 357 -8.36 32.71 -16.37
CA ASP A 357 -8.30 33.08 -17.78
C ASP A 357 -7.42 32.09 -18.55
N ASP A 358 -6.88 32.49 -19.70
CA ASP A 358 -5.99 31.64 -20.49
C ASP A 358 -4.59 31.47 -19.87
N GLU A 359 -4.23 32.26 -18.85
CA GLU A 359 -2.86 32.36 -18.33
C GLU A 359 -2.79 32.11 -16.82
N ASN A 360 -3.84 32.44 -16.07
CA ASN A 360 -3.81 32.49 -14.62
C ASN A 360 -5.04 31.86 -13.96
N LEU A 361 -4.82 31.33 -12.76
CA LEU A 361 -5.85 31.03 -11.77
C LEU A 361 -5.91 32.19 -10.76
N TYR A 362 -7.12 32.63 -10.44
CA TYR A 362 -7.39 33.71 -9.50
C TYR A 362 -8.16 33.18 -8.29
N VAL A 363 -7.65 33.48 -7.10
CA VAL A 363 -8.32 33.21 -5.82
C VAL A 363 -8.51 34.52 -5.10
N ALA A 364 -9.75 34.90 -4.84
CA ALA A 364 -10.10 36.07 -4.06
C ALA A 364 -10.67 35.68 -2.72
N TYR A 365 -10.37 36.45 -1.67
CA TYR A 365 -11.00 36.34 -0.36
C TYR A 365 -11.60 37.67 0.07
N ARG A 366 -12.67 37.61 0.86
CA ARG A 366 -13.15 38.71 1.71
C ARG A 366 -13.29 38.17 3.12
N ASN A 367 -12.43 38.64 4.02
CA ASN A 367 -12.37 38.23 5.42
C ASN A 367 -12.94 39.33 6.31
N TYR A 368 -14.13 39.13 6.85
CA TYR A 368 -14.77 40.13 7.70
C TYR A 368 -14.12 40.19 9.09
N GLY A 369 -14.09 41.40 9.66
CA GLY A 369 -13.57 41.68 11.01
C GLY A 369 -12.05 41.58 11.16
N GLU A 370 -11.31 41.37 10.07
CA GLU A 370 -9.84 41.42 10.06
C GLU A 370 -9.38 42.88 10.16
N ASP A 371 -8.57 43.23 11.17
CA ASP A 371 -8.06 44.59 11.36
C ASP A 371 -6.67 44.72 10.74
N ALA A 372 -6.60 45.31 9.54
CA ALA A 372 -5.34 45.56 8.84
C ALA A 372 -4.34 46.40 9.67
N LYS A 373 -4.80 47.13 10.71
CA LYS A 373 -3.93 47.93 11.59
C LYS A 373 -3.22 47.08 12.65
N LEU A 374 -3.75 45.91 13.01
CA LEU A 374 -3.09 44.96 13.92
C LEU A 374 -1.88 44.26 13.27
N MET A 375 -1.75 44.36 11.94
CA MET A 375 -0.76 43.65 11.14
C MET A 375 0.62 44.33 11.04
N LYS A 376 0.92 45.31 11.91
CA LYS A 376 2.19 46.07 11.94
C LYS A 376 3.39 45.28 12.51
N HIS A 377 3.46 43.98 12.29
CA HIS A 377 4.62 43.18 12.67
C HIS A 377 5.77 43.36 11.67
N LYS A 378 7.02 43.16 12.11
CA LYS A 378 8.19 43.10 11.20
C LYS A 378 7.90 42.11 10.07
N LYS A 379 8.23 42.50 8.84
CA LYS A 379 8.19 41.67 7.64
C LYS A 379 8.74 40.28 7.97
N ALA A 380 7.92 39.24 7.81
CA ALA A 380 8.41 37.88 8.03
C ALA A 380 9.52 37.60 7.02
N THR A 381 10.62 36.98 7.45
CA THR A 381 11.55 36.40 6.49
C THR A 381 10.82 35.25 5.78
N TYR A 382 11.09 35.11 4.49
CA TYR A 382 10.45 34.23 3.50
C TYR A 382 10.30 32.74 3.92
N GLU A 383 10.86 32.32 5.05
CA GLU A 383 11.01 30.91 5.45
C GLU A 383 10.28 30.51 6.75
N SER A 384 9.44 31.38 7.33
CA SER A 384 8.93 31.11 8.68
C SER A 384 7.50 30.56 8.68
N THR A 385 7.33 29.41 9.36
CA THR A 385 6.04 28.95 9.90
C THR A 385 5.33 30.00 10.75
N GLN A 386 5.98 31.12 11.06
CA GLN A 386 5.36 32.29 11.69
C GLN A 386 4.25 32.92 10.84
N MET A 387 4.17 32.67 9.52
CA MET A 387 3.02 33.13 8.74
C MET A 387 1.69 32.55 9.24
N CYS A 388 1.67 31.29 9.67
CA CYS A 388 0.44 30.72 10.22
C CYS A 388 0.05 31.39 11.54
N THR A 389 0.98 32.05 12.24
CA THR A 389 0.73 32.76 13.52
C THR A 389 0.11 34.15 13.35
N ARG A 390 -0.23 34.56 12.12
CA ARG A 390 -0.82 35.86 11.80
C ARG A 390 -2.16 35.70 11.08
N ASP A 391 -2.96 36.77 11.08
CA ASP A 391 -4.14 36.83 10.21
C ASP A 391 -3.70 36.70 8.75
N SER A 392 -4.18 35.66 8.09
CA SER A 392 -3.74 35.30 6.74
C SER A 392 -4.74 34.39 6.07
N VAL A 393 -4.63 34.30 4.75
CA VAL A 393 -5.28 33.26 3.95
C VAL A 393 -4.26 32.22 3.53
N GLU A 394 -4.71 30.98 3.52
CA GLU A 394 -3.90 29.80 3.22
C GLU A 394 -4.59 29.01 2.10
N ILE A 395 -3.81 28.61 1.10
CA ILE A 395 -4.30 27.96 -0.11
C ILE A 395 -3.48 26.70 -0.34
N GLY A 396 -4.14 25.55 -0.33
CA GLY A 396 -3.57 24.27 -0.73
C GLY A 396 -4.00 23.91 -2.14
N PHE A 397 -3.05 23.61 -3.03
CA PHE A 397 -3.35 22.99 -4.33
C PHE A 397 -2.67 21.64 -4.44
N GLN A 398 -3.39 20.66 -4.93
CA GLN A 398 -2.85 19.38 -5.33
C GLN A 398 -3.27 19.16 -6.80
N PRO A 399 -2.43 19.62 -7.75
CA PRO A 399 -2.74 19.59 -9.18
C PRO A 399 -2.82 18.19 -9.79
N THR A 400 -2.24 17.21 -9.11
CA THR A 400 -2.24 15.78 -9.44
C THR A 400 -2.59 15.02 -8.17
N LYS A 401 -3.06 13.77 -8.24
CA LYS A 401 -3.29 12.95 -7.02
C LYS A 401 -2.01 12.51 -6.31
N ASP A 402 -0.83 12.97 -6.75
CA ASP A 402 0.43 12.76 -6.02
C ASP A 402 0.31 13.42 -4.63
N PRO A 403 0.75 12.80 -3.52
CA PRO A 403 0.80 13.47 -2.20
C PRO A 403 1.51 14.83 -2.20
N LYS A 404 2.31 15.13 -3.23
CA LYS A 404 2.87 16.46 -3.45
C LYS A 404 1.77 17.49 -3.67
N HIS A 405 1.75 18.48 -2.80
CA HIS A 405 0.86 19.63 -2.89
C HIS A 405 1.68 20.91 -2.83
N TYR A 406 1.14 21.94 -3.47
CA TYR A 406 1.56 23.31 -3.27
C TYR A 406 0.80 23.88 -2.09
N HIS A 407 1.47 24.75 -1.35
CA HIS A 407 0.93 25.37 -0.17
C HIS A 407 1.35 26.85 -0.15
N PHE A 408 0.38 27.76 -0.13
CA PHE A 408 0.59 29.20 -0.23
C PHE A 408 -0.02 29.93 0.96
N PHE A 409 0.66 30.98 1.41
CA PHE A 409 0.20 31.89 2.45
C PHE A 409 0.22 33.33 1.96
N ALA A 410 -0.86 34.06 2.17
CA ALA A 410 -0.93 35.50 1.90
C ALA A 410 -1.46 36.25 3.13
N ALA A 411 -0.74 37.28 3.56
CA ALA A 411 -1.11 38.14 4.68
C ALA A 411 -1.51 39.54 4.23
N ALA A 412 -2.36 40.22 5.02
CA ALA A 412 -2.89 41.56 4.70
C ALA A 412 -1.80 42.63 4.47
N ASN A 413 -0.62 42.45 5.06
CA ASN A 413 0.51 43.36 4.89
C ASN A 413 1.32 43.12 3.60
N GLY A 414 0.88 42.18 2.74
CA GLY A 414 1.56 41.78 1.51
C GLY A 414 2.67 40.74 1.70
N ASP A 415 2.90 40.25 2.92
CA ASP A 415 3.80 39.12 3.14
C ASP A 415 3.22 37.85 2.49
N ARG A 416 4.12 37.02 1.97
CA ARG A 416 3.79 35.74 1.36
C ARG A 416 4.83 34.68 1.66
N ALA A 417 4.40 33.42 1.66
CA ALA A 417 5.26 32.24 1.70
C ALA A 417 4.64 31.13 0.87
N ASP A 418 5.48 30.25 0.35
CA ASP A 418 5.04 29.10 -0.41
C ASP A 418 5.94 27.88 -0.20
N TYR A 419 5.34 26.70 -0.36
CA TYR A 419 5.99 25.41 -0.22
C TYR A 419 5.53 24.49 -1.35
N TYR A 420 6.43 23.63 -1.80
CA TYR A 420 6.08 22.48 -2.63
C TYR A 420 6.47 21.20 -1.89
N ASN A 421 5.47 20.46 -1.40
CA ASN A 421 5.68 19.22 -0.62
C ASN A 421 6.68 19.40 0.54
N GLU A 422 6.46 20.43 1.36
CA GLU A 422 7.32 20.84 2.48
C GLU A 422 8.71 21.42 2.11
N ASP A 423 9.06 21.48 0.82
CA ASP A 423 10.24 22.23 0.36
C ASP A 423 9.96 23.74 0.44
N GLY A 424 10.49 24.37 1.48
CA GLY A 424 10.41 25.82 1.69
C GLY A 424 11.36 26.64 0.81
N HIS A 425 12.18 26.01 -0.03
CA HIS A 425 13.00 26.71 -1.02
C HIS A 425 12.26 26.96 -2.33
N TRP A 426 11.07 26.39 -2.50
CA TRP A 426 10.22 26.73 -3.63
C TRP A 426 9.81 28.21 -3.55
N ASN A 427 9.89 28.92 -4.67
CA ASN A 427 9.56 30.33 -4.77
C ASN A 427 8.86 30.64 -6.08
N GLY A 428 7.55 30.44 -6.06
CA GLY A 428 6.74 30.64 -7.24
C GLY A 428 6.60 32.11 -7.65
N THR A 429 6.32 32.35 -8.93
CA THR A 429 6.08 33.68 -9.51
C THR A 429 4.67 34.21 -9.29
N TRP A 430 3.83 33.47 -8.54
CA TRP A 430 2.50 33.91 -8.12
C TRP A 430 2.53 35.26 -7.41
N THR A 431 1.41 35.99 -7.37
CA THR A 431 1.33 37.31 -6.70
C THR A 431 0.16 37.36 -5.73
N SER A 432 0.28 38.23 -4.72
CA SER A 432 -0.80 38.49 -3.75
C SER A 432 -0.96 40.00 -3.58
N GLN A 433 -2.21 40.44 -3.51
CA GLN A 433 -2.61 41.80 -3.18
C GLN A 433 -3.60 41.73 -2.03
N ALA A 434 -3.55 42.70 -1.13
CA ALA A 434 -4.51 42.85 -0.05
C ALA A 434 -5.01 44.30 0.03
N ARG A 435 -6.27 44.48 0.42
CA ARG A 435 -6.90 45.79 0.58
C ARG A 435 -7.85 45.78 1.78
N ASP A 436 -7.65 46.73 2.67
CA ASP A 436 -8.61 47.04 3.73
C ASP A 436 -9.81 47.80 3.13
N VAL A 437 -11.01 47.26 3.31
CA VAL A 437 -12.29 47.88 2.88
C VAL A 437 -13.16 48.30 4.07
N GLY A 438 -12.55 48.45 5.25
CA GLY A 438 -13.17 48.97 6.47
C GLY A 438 -13.71 47.85 7.37
N GLU A 439 -14.64 47.06 6.87
CA GLU A 439 -15.25 45.95 7.63
C GLU A 439 -14.62 44.58 7.33
N ALA A 440 -13.75 44.53 6.33
CA ALA A 440 -13.09 43.33 5.87
C ALA A 440 -11.72 43.65 5.26
N VAL A 441 -10.89 42.62 5.17
CA VAL A 441 -9.72 42.62 4.29
C VAL A 441 -10.03 41.77 3.06
N GLU A 442 -9.83 42.36 1.89
CA GLU A 442 -9.89 41.67 0.61
C GLU A 442 -8.51 41.18 0.20
N TYR A 443 -8.47 39.99 -0.40
CA TYR A 443 -7.27 39.41 -0.98
C TYR A 443 -7.51 39.07 -2.45
N LEU A 444 -6.50 39.26 -3.28
CA LEU A 444 -6.41 38.69 -4.63
C LEU A 444 -5.08 37.98 -4.76
N VAL A 445 -5.14 36.67 -4.93
CA VAL A 445 -3.98 35.82 -5.20
C VAL A 445 -4.06 35.34 -6.65
N THR A 446 -2.98 35.54 -7.40
CA THR A 446 -2.89 35.21 -8.83
C THR A 446 -1.79 34.21 -9.06
N PHE A 447 -2.14 33.08 -9.69
CA PHE A 447 -1.22 31.97 -9.95
C PHE A 447 -1.03 31.76 -11.46
N PRO A 448 0.20 31.93 -11.98
CA PRO A 448 0.52 31.62 -13.36
C PRO A 448 0.37 30.11 -13.63
N LEU A 449 -0.56 29.75 -14.50
CA LEU A 449 -0.87 28.34 -14.76
C LEU A 449 0.28 27.61 -15.47
N ASP A 450 1.10 28.29 -16.25
CA ASP A 450 2.29 27.69 -16.87
C ASP A 450 3.34 27.25 -15.84
N GLU A 451 3.36 27.90 -14.68
CA GLU A 451 4.24 27.55 -13.57
C GLU A 451 3.70 26.42 -12.71
N ILE A 452 2.41 26.46 -12.34
CA ILE A 452 1.84 25.51 -11.37
C ILE A 452 1.14 24.30 -12.01
N ALA A 453 0.75 24.36 -13.28
CA ALA A 453 0.18 23.23 -14.02
C ALA A 453 1.25 22.24 -14.56
N ARG A 454 2.43 22.17 -13.92
CA ARG A 454 3.53 21.27 -14.34
C ARG A 454 3.08 19.80 -14.35
N LYS A 455 3.82 18.99 -15.13
CA LYS A 455 3.71 17.53 -15.36
C LYS A 455 2.47 16.87 -14.72
N GLY A 456 1.43 16.63 -15.52
CA GLY A 456 0.25 15.87 -15.09
C GLY A 456 -1.04 16.68 -14.92
N PHE A 457 -1.11 17.90 -15.46
CA PHE A 457 -2.34 18.70 -15.46
C PHE A 457 -3.50 17.96 -16.15
N SER A 458 -4.50 17.59 -15.35
CA SER A 458 -5.69 16.82 -15.78
C SER A 458 -6.94 17.69 -15.98
N GLY A 459 -6.83 19.01 -15.76
CA GLY A 459 -7.97 19.92 -15.66
C GLY A 459 -8.82 19.72 -14.40
N ARG A 460 -8.42 18.84 -13.47
CA ARG A 460 -9.07 18.62 -12.17
C ARG A 460 -8.03 18.66 -11.06
N TRP A 461 -8.16 19.61 -10.14
CA TRP A 461 -7.25 19.77 -9.01
C TRP A 461 -7.98 19.51 -7.69
N TYR A 462 -7.22 19.22 -6.65
CA TYR A 462 -7.73 19.31 -5.29
C TYR A 462 -7.30 20.64 -4.68
N ILE A 463 -8.25 21.30 -4.04
CA ILE A 463 -8.09 22.62 -3.46
C ILE A 463 -8.61 22.65 -2.03
N ASN A 464 -7.88 23.34 -1.18
CA ASN A 464 -8.36 23.76 0.12
C ASN A 464 -8.08 25.24 0.31
N LEU A 465 -9.12 25.97 0.73
CA LEU A 465 -9.05 27.39 1.01
C LEU A 465 -9.26 27.57 2.51
N GLU A 466 -8.33 28.25 3.16
CA GLU A 466 -8.38 28.50 4.61
C GLU A 466 -8.17 29.97 4.95
N ARG A 467 -8.67 30.34 6.13
CA ARG A 467 -8.37 31.57 6.86
C ARG A 467 -7.81 31.20 8.23
N ASN A 468 -6.67 31.79 8.55
CA ASN A 468 -6.13 31.84 9.89
C ASN A 468 -6.67 33.10 10.58
N ASP A 469 -7.61 32.96 11.53
CA ASP A 469 -8.13 34.06 12.35
C ASP A 469 -7.50 34.02 13.73
N ARG A 470 -6.44 34.81 13.91
CA ARG A 470 -5.65 34.83 15.13
C ARG A 470 -6.24 35.70 16.21
N HIS A 471 -7.13 36.62 15.86
CA HIS A 471 -7.84 37.39 16.88
C HIS A 471 -8.68 36.48 17.79
N ASP A 472 -9.35 35.50 17.19
CA ASP A 472 -10.24 34.58 17.90
C ASP A 472 -9.62 33.18 18.08
N GLU A 473 -8.36 32.97 17.66
CA GLU A 473 -7.64 31.67 17.66
C GLU A 473 -8.35 30.54 16.89
N HIS A 474 -9.06 30.89 15.81
CA HIS A 474 -9.83 29.96 14.98
C HIS A 474 -9.22 29.76 13.58
N GLN A 475 -9.39 28.57 13.01
CA GLN A 475 -9.04 28.25 11.64
C GLN A 475 -10.30 27.85 10.89
N ALA A 476 -10.64 28.61 9.86
CA ALA A 476 -11.81 28.31 9.03
C ALA A 476 -11.34 27.81 7.67
N CYS A 477 -11.85 26.69 7.19
CA CYS A 477 -11.54 26.21 5.85
C CYS A 477 -12.75 25.62 5.14
N VAL A 478 -12.61 25.40 3.83
CA VAL A 478 -13.65 24.79 3.00
C VAL A 478 -13.66 23.26 3.17
N SER A 479 -12.54 22.64 3.56
CA SER A 479 -12.44 21.18 3.73
C SER A 479 -12.95 20.63 5.08
N THR A 480 -13.06 21.48 6.12
CA THR A 480 -13.60 21.11 7.46
C THR A 480 -15.09 20.80 7.46
N ILE A 481 -15.79 20.92 6.32
CA ILE A 481 -17.18 20.47 6.14
C ILE A 481 -17.37 18.99 6.44
N LEU A 482 -16.28 18.19 6.45
CA LEU A 482 -16.39 16.75 6.43
C LEU A 482 -16.06 16.02 7.74
N SER A 483 -15.37 16.66 8.70
CA SER A 483 -14.96 15.99 9.94
C SER A 483 -14.33 16.93 10.99
N GLU A 484 -14.63 16.71 12.27
CA GLU A 484 -13.95 17.36 13.41
C GLU A 484 -12.44 17.04 13.49
N SER A 485 -12.00 15.97 12.80
CA SER A 485 -10.60 15.47 12.81
C SER A 485 -9.85 15.68 11.49
N ALA A 486 -10.47 16.29 10.47
CA ALA A 486 -9.76 16.64 9.24
C ALA A 486 -8.67 17.67 9.59
N ARG A 487 -7.42 17.36 9.24
CA ARG A 487 -6.31 18.31 9.32
C ARG A 487 -6.16 18.97 7.95
N PHE A 488 -5.61 20.18 7.90
CA PHE A 488 -5.34 20.86 6.62
C PHE A 488 -4.53 20.00 5.62
N ARG A 489 -3.67 19.10 6.12
CA ARG A 489 -2.86 18.15 5.32
C ARG A 489 -3.62 16.92 4.81
N ASP A 490 -4.87 16.75 5.21
CA ASP A 490 -5.72 15.63 4.81
C ASP A 490 -6.28 15.92 3.41
N THR A 491 -5.43 15.75 2.38
CA THR A 491 -5.78 16.06 0.98
C THR A 491 -6.95 15.23 0.46
N ASP A 492 -7.27 14.13 1.13
CA ASP A 492 -8.46 13.32 0.84
C ASP A 492 -9.77 14.05 1.16
N ALA A 493 -9.73 15.03 2.06
CA ALA A 493 -10.86 15.90 2.39
C ALA A 493 -10.93 17.18 1.53
N TRP A 494 -9.92 17.46 0.70
CA TRP A 494 -9.89 18.66 -0.14
C TRP A 494 -10.98 18.61 -1.22
N GLY A 495 -11.57 19.77 -1.51
CA GLY A 495 -12.56 19.93 -2.57
C GLY A 495 -11.93 19.76 -3.94
N GLU A 496 -12.73 19.36 -4.93
CA GLU A 496 -12.27 19.27 -6.30
C GLU A 496 -12.50 20.59 -7.05
N LEU A 497 -11.55 21.01 -7.87
CA LEU A 497 -11.58 22.20 -8.72
C LEU A 497 -11.51 21.75 -10.18
N VAL A 498 -12.51 22.07 -10.99
CA VAL A 498 -12.60 21.64 -12.40
C VAL A 498 -12.39 22.83 -13.33
N PHE A 499 -11.36 22.77 -14.18
CA PHE A 499 -11.03 23.82 -15.15
C PHE A 499 -11.92 23.76 -16.40
N PRO A 500 -12.16 24.91 -17.08
CA PRO A 500 -12.74 24.93 -18.42
C PRO A 500 -11.93 24.07 -19.39
N ALA A 501 -12.61 23.31 -20.28
CA ALA A 501 -11.98 22.32 -21.13
C ALA A 501 -10.91 22.89 -22.08
N ASP A 502 -11.09 24.12 -22.56
CA ASP A 502 -10.13 24.82 -23.42
C ASP A 502 -8.87 25.24 -22.66
N VAL A 503 -9.01 25.72 -21.42
CA VAL A 503 -7.90 26.01 -20.51
C VAL A 503 -7.18 24.71 -20.13
N ALA A 504 -7.94 23.66 -19.79
CA ALA A 504 -7.46 22.31 -19.52
C ALA A 504 -6.53 21.81 -20.66
N ALA A 505 -7.04 21.89 -21.90
CA ALA A 505 -6.33 21.46 -23.10
C ALA A 505 -5.09 22.31 -23.41
N LYS A 506 -5.13 23.62 -23.17
CA LYS A 506 -3.98 24.52 -23.37
C LYS A 506 -2.81 24.10 -22.47
N PHE A 507 -3.05 23.96 -21.17
CA PHE A 507 -1.96 23.65 -20.24
C PHE A 507 -1.53 22.19 -20.25
N ALA A 508 -2.40 21.25 -20.66
CA ALA A 508 -1.96 19.90 -20.99
C ALA A 508 -0.89 19.90 -22.11
N LYS A 509 -1.06 20.76 -23.13
CA LYS A 509 -0.05 20.94 -24.20
C LYS A 509 1.22 21.63 -23.69
N VAL A 510 1.09 22.65 -22.83
CA VAL A 510 2.24 23.34 -22.23
C VAL A 510 3.04 22.39 -21.33
N ALA A 511 2.37 21.61 -20.48
CA ALA A 511 3.03 20.60 -19.65
C ALA A 511 3.73 19.52 -20.49
N ALA A 512 3.15 19.14 -21.64
CA ALA A 512 3.80 18.24 -22.59
C ALA A 512 4.99 18.90 -23.33
N ALA A 513 4.91 20.18 -23.66
CA ALA A 513 5.96 20.93 -24.35
C ALA A 513 7.13 21.32 -23.45
N ASN A 514 6.85 21.62 -22.17
CA ASN A 514 7.84 21.91 -21.13
C ASN A 514 8.41 20.65 -20.48
N ALA A 515 7.89 19.46 -20.83
CA ALA A 515 8.59 18.24 -20.50
C ALA A 515 10.00 18.33 -21.09
N PRO A 516 11.06 18.03 -20.30
CA PRO A 516 12.44 18.15 -20.79
C PRO A 516 12.56 17.46 -22.14
N ARG A 517 13.11 18.18 -23.14
CA ARG A 517 13.30 17.64 -24.50
C ARG A 517 13.90 16.25 -24.36
N ARG A 518 13.16 15.25 -24.86
CA ARG A 518 13.59 13.87 -24.75
C ARG A 518 14.89 13.75 -25.51
N GLN A 519 15.95 13.30 -24.83
CA GLN A 519 17.14 12.88 -25.54
C GLN A 519 16.74 11.76 -26.50
N PRO A 520 17.31 11.70 -27.71
CA PRO A 520 17.09 10.58 -28.59
C PRO A 520 17.37 9.27 -27.87
N LYS A 521 16.44 8.32 -27.97
CA LYS A 521 16.54 7.02 -27.31
C LYS A 521 16.74 5.95 -28.38
N VAL A 522 17.68 5.04 -28.16
CA VAL A 522 17.80 3.80 -28.94
C VAL A 522 17.55 2.63 -28.01
N LEU A 523 16.66 1.74 -28.43
CA LEU A 523 16.32 0.54 -27.67
C LEU A 523 16.42 -0.68 -28.58
N GLY A 524 17.36 -1.58 -28.28
CA GLY A 524 17.42 -2.90 -28.91
C GLY A 524 16.18 -3.73 -28.54
N ARG A 525 15.81 -4.68 -29.39
CA ARG A 525 14.69 -5.60 -29.13
C ARG A 525 15.03 -6.59 -28.02
N LEU A 526 16.20 -7.22 -28.09
CA LEU A 526 16.63 -8.29 -27.20
C LEU A 526 17.91 -7.91 -26.43
N ASP A 527 18.10 -8.49 -25.25
CA ASP A 527 19.32 -8.39 -24.45
C ASP A 527 20.53 -9.11 -25.06
N TYR A 528 20.28 -10.23 -25.73
CA TYR A 528 21.25 -10.89 -26.61
C TYR A 528 20.57 -11.56 -27.80
N TYR A 529 21.37 -11.91 -28.80
CA TYR A 529 20.96 -12.56 -30.05
C TYR A 529 21.74 -13.86 -30.22
N MET A 530 21.14 -14.85 -30.86
CA MET A 530 21.77 -16.14 -31.12
C MET A 530 21.83 -16.42 -32.62
N ASN A 531 20.68 -16.77 -33.20
CA ASN A 531 20.55 -17.18 -34.61
C ASN A 531 19.95 -16.08 -35.50
N GLU A 532 19.47 -15.00 -34.89
CA GLU A 532 18.88 -13.89 -35.62
C GLU A 532 19.95 -13.25 -36.52
N PRO A 533 19.70 -13.13 -37.83
CA PRO A 533 20.65 -12.50 -38.75
C PRO A 533 20.73 -10.98 -38.53
N GLU A 534 19.71 -10.40 -37.89
CA GLU A 534 19.57 -8.97 -37.68
C GLU A 534 19.24 -8.64 -36.21
N ALA A 535 19.88 -7.60 -35.68
CA ALA A 535 19.44 -6.94 -34.45
C ALA A 535 18.43 -5.83 -34.82
N ARG A 536 17.28 -5.81 -34.14
CA ARG A 536 16.24 -4.79 -34.35
C ARG A 536 16.28 -3.74 -33.26
N PHE A 537 16.08 -2.49 -33.64
CA PHE A 537 16.11 -1.33 -32.76
C PHE A 537 14.89 -0.45 -32.98
N ARG A 538 14.41 0.19 -31.90
CA ARG A 538 13.53 1.35 -31.95
C ARG A 538 14.33 2.59 -31.62
N VAL A 539 14.22 3.59 -32.48
CA VAL A 539 14.86 4.89 -32.28
C VAL A 539 13.79 5.95 -32.14
N TRP A 540 13.84 6.72 -31.05
CA TRP A 540 13.01 7.91 -30.85
C TRP A 540 13.82 9.17 -31.13
N ASN A 541 13.25 10.09 -31.91
CA ASN A 541 13.81 11.44 -32.05
C ASN A 541 13.35 12.36 -30.91
N GLU A 542 13.83 13.60 -30.91
CA GLU A 542 13.50 14.64 -29.91
C GLU A 542 12.00 15.02 -29.90
N GLU A 543 11.28 14.75 -31.00
CA GLU A 543 9.84 14.95 -31.15
C GLU A 543 9.00 13.76 -30.65
N GLY A 544 9.65 12.67 -30.23
CA GLY A 544 9.00 11.43 -29.82
C GLY A 544 8.53 10.53 -30.97
N LYS A 545 8.82 10.87 -32.23
CA LYS A 545 8.59 9.96 -33.37
C LYS A 545 9.51 8.76 -33.25
N VAL A 546 8.98 7.58 -33.53
CA VAL A 546 9.70 6.31 -33.45
C VAL A 546 9.94 5.73 -34.84
N LYS A 547 11.13 5.17 -35.06
CA LYS A 547 11.48 4.40 -36.27
C LYS A 547 12.08 3.07 -35.86
N GLU A 548 11.63 1.98 -36.50
CA GLU A 548 12.27 0.67 -36.37
C GLU A 548 13.40 0.53 -37.41
N VAL A 549 14.52 -0.02 -36.97
CA VAL A 549 15.73 -0.23 -37.78
C VAL A 549 16.24 -1.64 -37.54
N ALA A 550 16.57 -2.35 -38.62
CA ALA A 550 17.28 -3.62 -38.57
C ALA A 550 18.76 -3.38 -38.92
N VAL A 551 19.65 -4.02 -38.18
CA VAL A 551 21.11 -4.00 -38.40
C VAL A 551 21.54 -5.44 -38.63
N ASP A 552 22.19 -5.72 -39.75
CA ASP A 552 22.78 -7.04 -40.02
C ASP A 552 23.89 -7.33 -39.00
N ILE A 553 23.72 -8.42 -38.27
CA ILE A 553 24.66 -8.92 -37.25
C ILE A 553 25.20 -10.30 -37.60
N SER A 554 24.88 -10.84 -38.79
CA SER A 554 25.26 -12.18 -39.20
C SER A 554 26.78 -12.40 -39.17
N SER A 555 27.55 -11.38 -39.58
CA SER A 555 29.02 -11.40 -39.62
C SER A 555 29.71 -11.02 -38.30
N LEU A 556 28.98 -10.55 -37.29
CA LEU A 556 29.57 -10.17 -36.00
C LEU A 556 30.04 -11.41 -35.21
N PRO A 557 31.17 -11.32 -34.48
CA PRO A 557 31.63 -12.41 -33.62
C PRO A 557 30.68 -12.62 -32.44
N TYR A 558 30.76 -13.79 -31.80
CA TYR A 558 30.13 -13.99 -30.50
C TYR A 558 30.78 -13.09 -29.44
N GLY A 559 29.97 -12.54 -28.54
CA GLY A 559 30.35 -11.52 -27.57
C GLY A 559 29.66 -10.19 -27.82
N SER A 560 30.20 -9.13 -27.20
CA SER A 560 29.70 -7.76 -27.34
C SER A 560 30.32 -7.12 -28.59
N SER A 561 29.50 -6.45 -29.39
CA SER A 561 29.94 -5.68 -30.57
C SER A 561 29.20 -4.35 -30.61
N ASP A 562 29.95 -3.26 -30.86
CA ASP A 562 29.37 -1.96 -31.09
C ASP A 562 28.85 -1.86 -32.53
N VAL A 563 27.63 -1.39 -32.67
CA VAL A 563 26.95 -1.19 -33.95
C VAL A 563 26.45 0.24 -34.08
N ALA A 564 26.17 0.62 -35.32
CA ALA A 564 25.60 1.91 -35.65
C ALA A 564 24.17 1.75 -36.14
N VAL A 565 23.24 2.42 -35.46
CA VAL A 565 21.82 2.43 -35.84
C VAL A 565 21.54 3.74 -36.58
N GLU A 566 21.17 3.66 -37.86
CA GLU A 566 20.88 4.83 -38.68
C GLU A 566 19.37 5.11 -38.71
N ALA A 567 18.96 6.23 -38.11
CA ALA A 567 17.57 6.66 -38.07
C ALA A 567 17.47 8.19 -38.16
N PHE A 568 16.41 8.69 -38.80
CA PHE A 568 16.16 10.14 -38.93
C PHE A 568 17.38 10.94 -39.45
N GLY A 569 18.16 10.36 -40.37
CA GLY A 569 19.37 10.99 -40.92
C GLY A 569 20.54 11.14 -39.92
N ARG A 570 20.47 10.48 -38.76
CA ARG A 570 21.51 10.48 -37.73
C ARG A 570 21.97 9.05 -37.45
N ARG A 571 23.21 8.93 -36.95
CA ARG A 571 23.83 7.69 -36.52
C ARG A 571 23.83 7.62 -34.99
N PHE A 572 23.29 6.55 -34.44
CA PHE A 572 23.24 6.32 -33.00
C PHE A 572 24.11 5.12 -32.62
N PRO A 573 24.97 5.23 -31.61
CA PRO A 573 25.73 4.07 -31.11
C PRO A 573 24.79 3.12 -30.36
N ALA A 574 24.98 1.82 -30.56
CA ALA A 574 24.33 0.78 -29.77
C ALA A 574 25.29 -0.41 -29.61
N THR A 575 25.01 -1.27 -28.63
CA THR A 575 25.77 -2.49 -28.40
C THR A 575 24.86 -3.70 -28.63
N VAL A 576 25.38 -4.70 -29.35
CA VAL A 576 24.73 -5.99 -29.58
C VAL A 576 25.55 -7.07 -28.89
N VAL A 577 24.87 -7.99 -28.21
CA VAL A 577 25.50 -9.20 -27.66
C VAL A 577 25.08 -10.40 -28.49
N LYS A 578 26.02 -11.07 -29.15
CA LYS A 578 25.78 -12.36 -29.82
C LYS A 578 26.25 -13.51 -28.94
N ARG A 579 25.45 -14.59 -28.88
CA ARG A 579 25.79 -15.83 -28.19
C ARG A 579 25.62 -17.02 -29.12
N PRO A 580 26.36 -18.12 -28.91
CA PRO A 580 26.05 -19.39 -29.56
C PRO A 580 24.59 -19.78 -29.34
N TYR A 581 23.99 -20.47 -30.30
CA TYR A 581 22.65 -21.00 -30.11
C TYR A 581 22.60 -21.97 -28.92
N ARG A 582 21.63 -21.75 -28.03
CA ARG A 582 21.26 -22.69 -26.98
C ARG A 582 19.76 -22.89 -27.06
N LYS A 583 19.35 -24.15 -27.21
CA LYS A 583 17.94 -24.55 -27.05
C LYS A 583 17.49 -24.16 -25.64
N ASN A 584 16.30 -23.58 -25.49
CA ASN A 584 15.73 -23.12 -24.23
C ASN A 584 16.41 -21.92 -23.57
N ALA A 585 17.20 -21.18 -24.35
CA ALA A 585 17.62 -19.86 -23.94
C ALA A 585 16.40 -18.93 -23.75
N THR A 586 16.50 -18.04 -22.76
CA THR A 586 15.48 -17.05 -22.47
C THR A 586 16.06 -15.65 -22.61
N GLN A 587 15.54 -14.88 -23.56
CA GLN A 587 15.97 -13.51 -23.85
C GLN A 587 15.02 -12.52 -23.19
N VAL A 588 15.55 -11.39 -22.72
CA VAL A 588 14.71 -10.25 -22.31
C VAL A 588 14.30 -9.47 -23.57
N ASN A 589 13.00 -9.27 -23.75
CA ASN A 589 12.45 -8.44 -24.82
C ASN A 589 12.12 -7.04 -24.29
N TYR A 590 12.97 -6.07 -24.62
CA TYR A 590 12.82 -4.70 -24.15
C TYR A 590 11.67 -3.94 -24.82
N TRP A 591 11.14 -4.41 -25.95
CA TRP A 591 10.03 -3.73 -26.62
C TRP A 591 8.69 -3.98 -25.94
N THR A 592 8.50 -5.19 -25.42
CA THR A 592 7.29 -5.63 -24.71
C THR A 592 7.49 -5.67 -23.21
N ARG A 593 8.73 -5.47 -22.75
CA ARG A 593 9.15 -5.66 -21.35
C ARG A 593 8.81 -7.05 -20.85
N SER A 594 8.99 -8.07 -21.68
CA SER A 594 8.67 -9.46 -21.34
C SER A 594 9.87 -10.35 -21.60
N LEU A 595 9.72 -11.67 -21.45
CA LEU A 595 10.74 -12.62 -21.90
C LEU A 595 10.32 -13.28 -23.22
N ILE A 596 11.31 -13.81 -23.93
CA ILE A 596 11.16 -14.74 -25.04
C ILE A 596 11.87 -16.03 -24.66
N HIS A 597 11.13 -17.12 -24.52
CA HIS A 597 11.66 -18.45 -24.22
C HIS A 597 11.34 -19.37 -25.39
N ASN A 598 12.35 -19.99 -26.00
CA ASN A 598 12.16 -20.83 -27.19
C ASN A 598 11.42 -20.13 -28.35
N GLY A 599 11.62 -18.82 -28.51
CA GLY A 599 10.93 -18.03 -29.54
C GLY A 599 9.49 -17.65 -29.18
N GLU A 600 8.96 -18.12 -28.05
CA GLU A 600 7.62 -17.77 -27.57
C GLU A 600 7.66 -16.68 -26.51
N LYS A 601 6.65 -15.82 -26.51
CA LYS A 601 6.50 -14.79 -25.49
C LYS A 601 6.12 -15.40 -24.15
N VAL A 602 6.74 -14.90 -23.07
CA VAL A 602 6.46 -15.28 -21.69
C VAL A 602 5.64 -14.20 -21.01
N LEU A 603 4.44 -14.58 -20.57
CA LEU A 603 3.60 -13.81 -19.65
C LEU A 603 3.52 -14.62 -18.35
N MET A 604 4.39 -14.30 -17.39
CA MET A 604 4.49 -15.06 -16.14
C MET A 604 3.20 -14.90 -15.33
N VAL A 605 2.45 -15.98 -15.15
CA VAL A 605 1.28 -16.05 -14.27
C VAL A 605 1.40 -17.36 -13.50
N SER A 606 1.75 -17.31 -12.22
CA SER A 606 2.11 -18.52 -11.48
C SER A 606 1.91 -18.42 -9.97
N ASN A 607 1.62 -19.56 -9.34
CA ASN A 607 1.69 -19.70 -7.89
C ASN A 607 3.13 -20.01 -7.46
N CYS A 608 3.61 -19.37 -6.40
CA CYS A 608 4.89 -19.66 -5.78
C CYS A 608 4.76 -20.86 -4.83
N LEU A 609 5.22 -22.02 -5.27
CA LEU A 609 5.21 -23.26 -4.50
C LEU A 609 6.52 -23.42 -3.73
N VAL A 610 6.42 -23.39 -2.40
CA VAL A 610 7.52 -23.79 -1.52
C VAL A 610 7.56 -25.32 -1.50
N ILE A 611 8.41 -25.91 -2.35
CA ILE A 611 8.24 -27.31 -2.75
C ILE A 611 8.31 -28.31 -1.59
N ARG A 612 9.02 -27.99 -0.50
CA ARG A 612 9.10 -28.85 0.69
C ARG A 612 7.75 -29.09 1.37
N GLU A 613 6.77 -28.19 1.15
CA GLU A 613 5.42 -28.30 1.71
C GLU A 613 4.52 -29.27 0.88
N TYR A 614 5.04 -29.76 -0.25
CA TYR A 614 4.29 -30.56 -1.22
C TYR A 614 4.93 -31.93 -1.42
N PRO A 615 4.65 -32.93 -0.56
CA PRO A 615 5.09 -34.28 -0.81
C PRO A 615 4.44 -34.84 -2.09
N LYS A 616 5.14 -35.78 -2.75
CA LYS A 616 4.54 -36.56 -3.84
C LYS A 616 3.33 -37.32 -3.32
N ASN A 617 2.28 -37.36 -4.13
CA ASN A 617 1.10 -38.15 -3.86
C ASN A 617 1.46 -39.64 -3.87
N LYS A 618 1.10 -40.38 -2.82
CA LYS A 618 1.47 -41.78 -2.62
C LYS A 618 0.85 -42.71 -3.67
N LYS A 619 -0.30 -42.34 -4.25
CA LYS A 619 -0.99 -43.16 -5.26
C LYS A 619 -0.42 -42.93 -6.65
N THR A 620 -0.14 -41.68 -7.01
CA THR A 620 0.30 -41.33 -8.38
C THR A 620 1.81 -41.22 -8.52
N GLY A 621 2.55 -41.04 -7.41
CA GLY A 621 3.98 -40.72 -7.43
C GLY A 621 4.29 -39.32 -7.96
N ARG A 622 3.28 -38.46 -8.13
CA ARG A 622 3.37 -37.12 -8.74
C ARG A 622 3.11 -36.02 -7.73
N PHE A 623 3.58 -34.81 -8.02
CA PHE A 623 3.21 -33.60 -7.31
C PHE A 623 1.83 -33.13 -7.78
N LEU A 624 0.80 -33.41 -6.98
CA LEU A 624 -0.56 -32.95 -7.24
C LEU A 624 -0.71 -31.44 -7.50
N PRO A 625 -0.02 -30.50 -6.81
CA PRO A 625 -0.16 -29.07 -7.13
C PRO A 625 0.25 -28.74 -8.57
N ILE A 626 1.23 -29.45 -9.14
CA ILE A 626 1.65 -29.25 -10.53
C ILE A 626 0.56 -29.74 -11.50
N ASP A 627 -0.01 -30.92 -11.23
CA ASP A 627 -1.12 -31.46 -12.03
C ASP A 627 -2.35 -30.52 -11.95
N LEU A 628 -2.68 -30.02 -10.75
CA LEU A 628 -3.78 -29.06 -10.52
C LEU A 628 -3.60 -27.75 -11.30
N MET A 629 -2.41 -27.17 -11.25
CA MET A 629 -2.10 -25.95 -12.00
C MET A 629 -2.23 -26.19 -13.51
N HIS A 630 -1.64 -27.27 -14.03
CA HIS A 630 -1.77 -27.65 -15.43
C HIS A 630 -3.24 -27.84 -15.86
N ASP A 631 -4.02 -28.59 -15.07
CA ASP A 631 -5.42 -28.90 -15.36
C ASP A 631 -6.35 -27.68 -15.30
N ARG A 632 -5.86 -26.54 -14.80
CA ARG A 632 -6.54 -25.23 -14.80
C ARG A 632 -5.91 -24.24 -15.79
N GLY A 633 -5.08 -24.74 -16.70
CA GLY A 633 -4.52 -24.01 -17.83
C GLY A 633 -3.34 -23.12 -17.46
N PHE A 634 -2.70 -23.31 -16.30
CA PHE A 634 -1.47 -22.59 -16.00
C PHE A 634 -0.35 -23.08 -16.91
N ARG A 635 0.22 -22.17 -17.69
CA ARG A 635 1.43 -22.45 -18.49
C ARG A 635 2.71 -22.35 -17.66
N TYR A 636 2.67 -21.55 -16.59
CA TYR A 636 3.86 -21.22 -15.79
C TYR A 636 3.70 -21.63 -14.32
N GLY A 637 4.79 -22.09 -13.72
CA GLY A 637 4.91 -22.31 -12.28
C GLY A 637 6.04 -21.47 -11.66
N HIS A 638 6.01 -21.31 -10.35
CA HIS A 638 7.12 -20.74 -9.59
C HIS A 638 7.51 -21.73 -8.48
N ILE A 639 8.74 -22.21 -8.50
CA ILE A 639 9.25 -23.18 -7.53
C ILE A 639 10.29 -22.51 -6.64
N CYS A 640 10.03 -22.49 -5.33
CA CYS A 640 11.01 -22.10 -4.31
C CYS A 640 11.70 -23.36 -3.78
N SER A 641 13.03 -23.38 -3.96
CA SER A 641 13.93 -24.44 -3.52
C SER A 641 14.95 -23.88 -2.53
N PHE A 642 14.88 -24.34 -1.29
CA PHE A 642 15.85 -23.95 -0.27
C PHE A 642 17.13 -24.79 -0.37
N SER A 643 18.18 -24.30 0.28
CA SER A 643 19.55 -24.83 0.30
C SER A 643 19.70 -26.19 1.05
N ASP A 644 18.81 -27.14 0.78
CA ASP A 644 18.92 -28.55 1.18
C ASP A 644 18.81 -29.46 -0.05
N ARG A 645 19.71 -30.43 -0.16
CA ARG A 645 19.80 -31.35 -1.31
C ARG A 645 18.48 -32.05 -1.60
N ASN A 646 17.76 -32.51 -0.58
CA ASN A 646 16.50 -33.23 -0.81
C ASN A 646 15.43 -32.30 -1.37
N VAL A 647 15.37 -31.06 -0.87
CA VAL A 647 14.46 -30.03 -1.36
C VAL A 647 14.79 -29.63 -2.80
N VAL A 648 16.08 -29.47 -3.14
CA VAL A 648 16.55 -29.24 -4.51
C VAL A 648 16.15 -30.39 -5.44
N MET A 649 16.34 -31.64 -5.02
CA MET A 649 15.92 -32.80 -5.83
C MET A 649 14.40 -32.88 -6.00
N MET A 650 13.62 -32.51 -4.97
CA MET A 650 12.16 -32.39 -5.10
C MET A 650 11.76 -31.31 -6.10
N ALA A 651 12.43 -30.15 -6.09
CA ALA A 651 12.21 -29.08 -7.06
C ALA A 651 12.50 -29.56 -8.49
N LEU A 652 13.62 -30.25 -8.71
CA LEU A 652 13.98 -30.82 -10.02
C LEU A 652 12.93 -31.83 -10.51
N ASP A 653 12.44 -32.70 -9.63
CA ASP A 653 11.38 -33.65 -9.99
C ASP A 653 10.06 -32.95 -10.34
N ALA A 654 9.70 -31.88 -9.62
CA ALA A 654 8.49 -31.10 -9.89
C ALA A 654 8.60 -30.32 -11.21
N ILE A 655 9.76 -29.68 -11.45
CA ILE A 655 10.07 -28.99 -12.71
C ILE A 655 10.04 -29.98 -13.88
N LYS A 656 10.63 -31.17 -13.72
CA LYS A 656 10.59 -32.23 -14.73
C LYS A 656 9.14 -32.67 -15.01
N GLN A 657 8.35 -32.94 -13.97
CA GLN A 657 6.93 -33.28 -14.13
C GLN A 657 6.17 -32.18 -14.90
N GLY A 658 6.39 -30.91 -14.56
CA GLY A 658 5.78 -29.81 -15.29
C GLY A 658 6.27 -29.75 -16.74
N GLY A 659 7.55 -30.01 -17.01
CA GLY A 659 8.08 -30.08 -18.37
C GLY A 659 7.42 -31.18 -19.22
N GLU A 660 7.11 -32.35 -18.63
CA GLU A 660 6.34 -33.42 -19.27
C GLU A 660 4.90 -32.98 -19.62
N LEU A 661 4.36 -32.01 -18.86
CA LEU A 661 3.05 -31.39 -19.09
C LEU A 661 3.13 -30.12 -19.97
N GLY A 662 4.32 -29.75 -20.44
CA GLY A 662 4.51 -28.50 -21.18
C GLY A 662 4.34 -27.24 -20.32
N MET A 663 4.77 -27.27 -19.07
CA MET A 663 4.86 -26.10 -18.19
C MET A 663 6.31 -25.60 -18.08
N ASP A 664 6.45 -24.28 -17.98
CA ASP A 664 7.72 -23.60 -17.75
C ASP A 664 7.76 -22.96 -16.35
N PHE A 665 8.96 -22.74 -15.80
CA PHE A 665 9.13 -22.36 -14.40
C PHE A 665 10.02 -21.16 -14.19
N MET A 666 9.58 -20.27 -13.30
CA MET A 666 10.49 -19.43 -12.53
C MET A 666 11.04 -20.25 -11.37
N ASN A 667 12.36 -20.26 -11.21
CA ASN A 667 13.01 -20.97 -10.12
C ASN A 667 13.58 -19.97 -9.11
N TRP A 668 13.30 -20.19 -7.84
CA TRP A 668 13.85 -19.42 -6.73
C TRP A 668 14.76 -20.33 -5.92
N THR A 669 16.03 -19.93 -5.82
CA THR A 669 17.06 -20.60 -5.00
C THR A 669 17.53 -19.67 -3.91
N ASP A 670 17.79 -20.25 -2.74
CA ASP A 670 18.44 -19.56 -1.62
C ASP A 670 19.85 -19.06 -2.00
N ASP A 671 20.26 -17.92 -1.43
CA ASP A 671 21.51 -17.24 -1.80
C ASP A 671 22.74 -17.76 -1.05
N LYS A 672 22.53 -18.70 -0.11
CA LYS A 672 23.54 -19.30 0.76
C LYS A 672 23.90 -20.72 0.31
N ASP A 673 25.12 -21.12 0.66
CA ASP A 673 25.48 -22.54 0.59
C ASP A 673 24.64 -23.34 1.57
N GLY A 674 24.12 -24.46 1.08
CA GLY A 674 23.36 -25.40 1.87
C GLY A 674 24.23 -26.26 2.77
N LYS A 675 23.60 -26.88 3.78
CA LYS A 675 24.30 -27.88 4.61
C LYS A 675 24.68 -29.14 3.81
N THR A 676 23.93 -29.44 2.76
CA THR A 676 23.96 -30.74 2.04
C THR A 676 24.20 -30.61 0.53
N ILE A 677 24.23 -29.37 0.01
CA ILE A 677 24.51 -29.07 -1.39
C ILE A 677 25.11 -27.67 -1.50
N SER A 678 26.13 -27.50 -2.34
CA SER A 678 26.70 -26.17 -2.61
C SER A 678 25.82 -25.36 -3.55
N ARG A 679 25.93 -24.04 -3.50
CA ARG A 679 25.27 -23.14 -4.45
C ARG A 679 25.70 -23.42 -5.89
N ALA A 680 26.99 -23.67 -6.12
CA ALA A 680 27.51 -24.00 -7.44
C ALA A 680 26.92 -25.31 -8.01
N GLU A 681 26.76 -26.34 -7.17
CA GLU A 681 26.11 -27.58 -7.57
C GLU A 681 24.61 -27.36 -7.86
N THR A 682 23.91 -26.62 -7.00
CA THR A 682 22.49 -26.26 -7.21
C THR A 682 22.31 -25.54 -8.55
N HIS A 683 23.15 -24.54 -8.84
CA HIS A 683 23.08 -23.81 -10.10
C HIS A 683 23.32 -24.69 -11.32
N LYS A 684 24.29 -25.61 -11.24
CA LYS A 684 24.55 -26.57 -12.31
C LYS A 684 23.34 -27.46 -12.58
N LEU A 685 22.64 -27.90 -11.53
CA LEU A 685 21.44 -28.72 -11.66
C LEU A 685 20.28 -27.91 -12.27
N MET A 686 20.07 -26.67 -11.82
CA MET A 686 19.00 -25.83 -12.32
C MET A 686 19.23 -25.34 -13.76
N ASP A 687 20.46 -24.97 -14.14
CA ASP A 687 20.80 -24.56 -15.52
C ASP A 687 20.64 -25.72 -16.53
N ALA A 688 20.62 -26.97 -16.06
CA ALA A 688 20.35 -28.14 -16.89
C ALA A 688 18.85 -28.36 -17.19
N CYS A 689 17.95 -27.69 -16.47
CA CYS A 689 16.50 -27.78 -16.70
C CYS A 689 16.10 -26.91 -17.90
N GLU A 690 15.57 -27.55 -18.94
CA GLU A 690 15.17 -26.89 -20.17
C GLU A 690 13.98 -25.93 -19.98
N ASN A 691 13.10 -26.20 -19.03
CA ASN A 691 11.87 -25.44 -18.81
C ASN A 691 11.98 -24.44 -17.64
N ILE A 692 13.17 -23.88 -17.40
CA ILE A 692 13.35 -22.74 -16.49
C ILE A 692 13.53 -21.45 -17.30
N VAL A 693 12.62 -20.48 -17.08
CA VAL A 693 12.60 -19.19 -17.80
C VAL A 693 13.30 -18.06 -17.07
N SER A 694 13.47 -18.15 -15.75
CA SER A 694 14.16 -17.15 -14.93
C SER A 694 14.66 -17.73 -13.61
N GLN A 695 15.67 -17.07 -13.02
CA GLN A 695 16.28 -17.42 -11.74
C GLN A 695 16.13 -16.28 -10.73
N VAL A 696 15.36 -16.47 -9.66
CA VAL A 696 15.38 -15.62 -8.47
C VAL A 696 16.51 -16.12 -7.57
N VAL A 697 17.61 -15.37 -7.51
CA VAL A 697 18.85 -15.83 -6.85
C VAL A 697 19.06 -15.26 -5.45
N THR A 698 18.24 -14.29 -5.04
CA THR A 698 18.24 -13.72 -3.69
C THR A 698 16.88 -13.09 -3.42
N ASP A 699 16.50 -13.02 -2.15
CA ASP A 699 15.17 -12.69 -1.65
C ASP A 699 15.30 -11.50 -0.68
N GLU A 700 14.63 -10.39 -0.95
CA GLU A 700 14.61 -9.16 -0.14
C GLU A 700 15.99 -8.76 0.42
N PRO A 701 17.05 -8.70 -0.41
CA PRO A 701 18.40 -8.43 0.07
C PRO A 701 18.53 -7.04 0.71
N ASP A 702 17.58 -6.14 0.46
CA ASP A 702 17.52 -4.83 1.10
C ASP A 702 17.31 -4.89 2.61
N LEU A 703 16.82 -6.02 3.13
CA LEU A 703 16.64 -6.23 4.56
C LEU A 703 17.93 -6.69 5.28
N TYR A 704 18.95 -7.20 4.57
CA TYR A 704 20.10 -7.82 5.23
C TYR A 704 21.46 -7.72 4.52
N ARG A 705 21.52 -7.26 3.26
CA ARG A 705 22.77 -7.17 2.47
C ARG A 705 23.05 -5.72 2.03
N PRO A 706 24.31 -5.28 1.92
CA PRO A 706 24.67 -4.01 1.26
C PRO A 706 24.46 -4.04 -0.26
N SER A 707 24.17 -2.90 -0.88
CA SER A 707 23.82 -2.85 -2.30
C SER A 707 24.94 -3.22 -3.27
N GLU A 708 26.19 -2.87 -2.94
CA GLU A 708 27.37 -3.23 -3.74
C GLU A 708 27.61 -4.75 -3.74
N GLU A 709 27.45 -5.39 -2.59
CA GLU A 709 27.57 -6.85 -2.48
C GLU A 709 26.47 -7.56 -3.25
N THR A 710 25.23 -7.07 -3.16
CA THR A 710 24.10 -7.59 -3.95
C THR A 710 24.36 -7.44 -5.44
N ARG A 711 24.89 -6.30 -5.90
CA ARG A 711 25.25 -6.07 -7.31
C ARG A 711 26.31 -7.06 -7.78
N ASP A 712 27.37 -7.25 -7.00
CA ASP A 712 28.45 -8.17 -7.37
C ASP A 712 27.98 -9.63 -7.36
N PHE A 713 27.08 -9.98 -6.42
CA PHE A 713 26.41 -11.26 -6.40
C PHE A 713 25.54 -11.50 -7.65
N LEU A 714 24.76 -10.51 -8.09
CA LEU A 714 23.98 -10.60 -9.33
C LEU A 714 24.89 -10.76 -10.56
N ARG A 715 25.97 -9.97 -10.67
CA ARG A 715 26.98 -10.08 -11.75
C ARG A 715 27.57 -11.48 -11.83
N GLU A 716 27.90 -12.05 -10.67
CA GLU A 716 28.45 -13.40 -10.61
C GLU A 716 27.42 -14.44 -11.08
N ASN A 717 26.16 -14.31 -10.69
CA ASN A 717 25.09 -15.20 -11.12
C ASN A 717 24.76 -15.06 -12.61
N LYS A 718 24.77 -13.85 -13.19
CA LYS A 718 24.58 -13.65 -14.63
C LYS A 718 25.68 -14.31 -15.47
N LYS A 719 26.90 -14.40 -14.94
CA LYS A 719 27.99 -15.18 -15.58
C LYS A 719 27.70 -16.68 -15.54
N ARG A 720 27.05 -17.17 -14.48
CA ARG A 720 26.68 -18.59 -14.33
C ARG A 720 25.46 -18.98 -15.15
N TYR A 721 24.53 -18.06 -15.36
CA TYR A 721 23.32 -18.25 -16.17
C TYR A 721 23.34 -17.37 -17.43
N PRO A 722 24.28 -17.62 -18.38
CA PRO A 722 24.44 -16.74 -19.55
C PRO A 722 23.25 -16.75 -20.52
N TYR A 723 22.28 -17.66 -20.36
CA TYR A 723 21.12 -17.81 -21.24
C TYR A 723 19.78 -17.79 -20.48
N THR A 724 19.79 -17.44 -19.19
CA THR A 724 18.59 -17.41 -18.36
C THR A 724 18.63 -16.12 -17.53
N PRO A 725 17.59 -15.26 -17.61
CA PRO A 725 17.50 -14.03 -16.83
C PRO A 725 17.70 -14.28 -15.34
N VAL A 726 18.51 -13.43 -14.73
CA VAL A 726 18.79 -13.45 -13.29
C VAL A 726 18.12 -12.27 -12.62
N GLN A 727 17.37 -12.57 -11.58
CA GLN A 727 16.62 -11.59 -10.81
C GLN A 727 16.70 -11.82 -9.32
N MET A 728 16.14 -10.86 -8.60
CA MET A 728 15.85 -10.96 -7.18
C MET A 728 14.53 -10.25 -6.94
N ASN A 729 13.80 -10.68 -5.91
CA ASN A 729 12.72 -9.85 -5.41
C ASN A 729 13.30 -8.80 -4.44
N ASN A 730 12.55 -7.74 -4.22
CA ASN A 730 12.89 -6.69 -3.26
C ASN A 730 11.67 -6.44 -2.38
N SER A 731 11.88 -5.96 -1.17
CA SER A 731 10.77 -5.36 -0.42
C SER A 731 10.44 -3.97 -0.95
N LEU A 732 9.33 -3.38 -0.49
CA LEU A 732 8.99 -1.97 -0.75
C LEU A 732 10.13 -0.98 -0.48
N MET A 733 10.97 -1.25 0.51
CA MET A 733 12.08 -0.38 0.88
C MET A 733 13.19 -0.41 -0.17
N GLY A 734 13.41 -1.55 -0.83
CA GLY A 734 14.52 -1.76 -1.73
C GLY A 734 14.42 -0.91 -3.00
N ILE A 735 13.27 -0.97 -3.68
CA ILE A 735 13.14 -0.51 -5.07
C ILE A 735 13.40 1.00 -5.23
N ALA A 736 12.76 1.85 -4.43
CA ALA A 736 12.92 3.30 -4.55
C ALA A 736 14.21 3.86 -3.91
N SER A 737 15.05 3.02 -3.28
CA SER A 737 16.19 3.48 -2.46
C SER A 737 17.56 2.92 -2.91
N ARG A 738 18.29 2.19 -2.05
CA ARG A 738 19.70 1.74 -2.17
C ARG A 738 20.02 0.92 -3.44
N TYR A 739 19.01 0.58 -4.22
CA TYR A 739 19.04 -0.48 -5.22
C TYR A 739 18.54 -0.03 -6.61
N ALA A 740 18.36 1.26 -6.86
CA ALA A 740 17.94 1.76 -8.16
C ALA A 740 18.94 1.49 -9.32
N ASP A 741 20.23 1.23 -9.04
CA ASP A 741 21.29 0.97 -10.04
C ASP A 741 21.57 -0.54 -10.29
N LEU A 742 20.59 -1.41 -10.06
CA LEU A 742 20.85 -2.85 -10.09
C LEU A 742 20.86 -3.46 -11.49
N GLU A 743 21.84 -4.34 -11.70
CA GLU A 743 22.06 -5.11 -12.93
C GLU A 743 21.14 -6.33 -13.09
N THR A 744 20.02 -6.40 -12.36
CA THR A 744 19.02 -7.45 -12.55
C THR A 744 18.40 -7.39 -13.96
N ASP A 745 18.03 -8.54 -14.51
CA ASP A 745 17.37 -8.62 -15.82
C ASP A 745 15.87 -8.32 -15.75
N ILE A 746 15.24 -8.49 -14.57
CA ILE A 746 13.82 -8.30 -14.32
C ILE A 746 13.66 -7.54 -13.00
N LEU A 747 12.86 -6.48 -13.01
CA LEU A 747 12.48 -5.78 -11.78
C LEU A 747 11.37 -6.57 -11.10
N MET A 748 11.58 -6.95 -9.85
CA MET A 748 10.59 -7.71 -9.09
C MET A 748 10.43 -7.16 -7.69
N LEU A 749 9.18 -7.00 -7.27
CA LEU A 749 8.79 -6.46 -5.97
C LEU A 749 7.90 -7.44 -5.22
N ASP A 750 8.14 -7.53 -3.92
CA ASP A 750 7.26 -8.09 -2.92
C ASP A 750 6.50 -6.96 -2.18
N ASP A 751 5.19 -6.89 -2.42
CA ASP A 751 4.30 -6.00 -1.68
C ASP A 751 2.84 -6.48 -1.74
N TYR A 752 2.19 -6.49 -0.59
CA TYR A 752 0.94 -7.21 -0.40
C TYR A 752 -0.23 -6.28 -0.07
N LEU A 753 -1.35 -6.47 -0.76
CA LEU A 753 -2.59 -5.73 -0.52
C LEU A 753 -3.07 -5.81 0.94
N THR A 754 -2.89 -6.97 1.59
CA THR A 754 -3.46 -7.22 2.93
C THR A 754 -2.45 -7.17 4.08
N ASN A 755 -1.21 -6.72 3.83
CA ASN A 755 -0.18 -6.57 4.87
C ASN A 755 -0.46 -5.43 5.86
N ASN A 756 -1.36 -4.50 5.54
CA ASN A 756 -1.74 -3.39 6.41
C ASN A 756 -3.25 -3.10 6.29
N GLU A 757 -3.88 -2.68 7.38
CA GLU A 757 -5.27 -2.21 7.35
C GLU A 757 -5.41 -0.97 6.45
N GLY A 758 -6.51 -0.89 5.69
CA GLY A 758 -6.82 0.28 4.84
C GLY A 758 -5.98 0.42 3.57
N ARG A 759 -5.04 -0.50 3.31
CA ARG A 759 -4.29 -0.52 2.05
C ARG A 759 -5.22 -0.80 0.86
N THR A 760 -5.02 -0.07 -0.23
CA THR A 760 -5.84 -0.12 -1.45
C THR A 760 -5.13 -0.88 -2.57
N VAL A 761 -5.91 -1.32 -3.57
CA VAL A 761 -5.35 -1.89 -4.82
C VAL A 761 -4.47 -0.85 -5.51
N GLU A 762 -4.91 0.42 -5.58
CA GLU A 762 -4.11 1.52 -6.12
C GLU A 762 -2.71 1.64 -5.47
N GLY A 763 -2.62 1.51 -4.14
CA GLY A 763 -1.34 1.59 -3.42
C GLY A 763 -0.36 0.47 -3.79
N VAL A 764 -0.86 -0.72 -4.12
CA VAL A 764 -0.06 -1.85 -4.64
C VAL A 764 0.35 -1.55 -6.09
N ILE A 765 -0.61 -1.19 -6.94
CA ILE A 765 -0.34 -0.98 -8.37
C ILE A 765 0.64 0.18 -8.63
N LYS A 766 0.62 1.21 -7.78
CA LYS A 766 1.56 2.34 -7.85
C LYS A 766 3.04 1.89 -7.83
N GLN A 767 3.35 0.75 -7.23
CA GLN A 767 4.74 0.27 -7.21
C GLN A 767 5.20 -0.25 -8.58
N VAL A 768 4.28 -0.63 -9.47
CA VAL A 768 4.62 -0.90 -10.87
C VAL A 768 5.12 0.37 -11.55
N ASP A 769 4.49 1.52 -11.29
CA ASP A 769 4.98 2.80 -11.81
C ASP A 769 6.41 3.07 -11.31
N VAL A 770 6.68 2.84 -10.03
CA VAL A 770 8.02 3.00 -9.44
C VAL A 770 9.06 2.12 -10.14
N MET A 771 8.75 0.84 -10.37
CA MET A 771 9.64 -0.06 -11.11
C MET A 771 9.90 0.46 -12.54
N LEU A 772 8.86 0.91 -13.23
CA LEU A 772 8.98 1.43 -14.59
C LEU A 772 9.68 2.79 -14.66
N GLU A 773 9.68 3.58 -13.59
CA GLU A 773 10.46 4.81 -13.49
C GLU A 773 11.96 4.54 -13.29
N ILE A 774 12.33 3.45 -12.63
CA ILE A 774 13.72 3.03 -12.43
C ILE A 774 14.34 2.58 -13.74
N ASP A 775 13.71 1.62 -14.43
CA ASP A 775 14.16 1.20 -15.75
C ASP A 775 12.97 0.76 -16.61
N ASP A 776 12.51 1.67 -17.45
CA ASP A 776 11.39 1.48 -18.36
C ASP A 776 11.64 0.48 -19.51
N ARG A 777 12.82 -0.16 -19.54
CA ARG A 777 13.18 -1.18 -20.53
C ARG A 777 12.96 -2.58 -19.99
N LYS A 778 13.14 -2.79 -18.69
CA LYS A 778 13.14 -4.12 -18.09
C LYS A 778 11.71 -4.64 -17.87
N PRO A 779 11.50 -5.96 -17.89
CA PRO A 779 10.28 -6.56 -17.36
C PRO A 779 10.07 -6.15 -15.90
N ALA A 780 8.82 -5.86 -15.55
CA ALA A 780 8.38 -5.58 -14.20
C ALA A 780 7.41 -6.67 -13.75
N TRP A 781 7.85 -7.49 -12.80
CA TRP A 781 7.13 -8.61 -12.23
C TRP A 781 6.75 -8.32 -10.78
N TYR A 782 5.67 -8.93 -10.31
CA TYR A 782 5.14 -8.64 -8.98
C TYR A 782 4.86 -9.92 -8.19
N PHE A 783 5.35 -9.99 -6.96
CA PHE A 783 4.90 -10.91 -5.91
C PHE A 783 3.65 -10.34 -5.24
N LEU A 784 2.49 -10.80 -5.69
CA LEU A 784 1.20 -10.43 -5.14
C LEU A 784 0.84 -11.32 -3.96
N VAL A 785 -0.03 -10.84 -3.09
CA VAL A 785 -0.59 -11.66 -2.03
C VAL A 785 -1.52 -12.70 -2.64
N GLY A 786 -1.32 -13.97 -2.30
CA GLY A 786 -2.18 -15.08 -2.70
C GLY A 786 -3.09 -15.59 -1.59
N GLU A 787 -2.81 -15.31 -0.31
CA GLU A 787 -3.61 -15.81 0.82
C GLU A 787 -3.33 -15.03 2.12
N ASN A 788 -4.11 -15.27 3.18
CA ASN A 788 -4.01 -14.57 4.47
C ASN A 788 -3.10 -15.20 5.54
N ALA A 789 -2.15 -16.08 5.18
CA ALA A 789 -1.38 -16.87 6.15
C ALA A 789 -0.65 -16.03 7.23
N MET A 790 -0.36 -14.75 6.95
CA MET A 790 0.24 -13.78 7.88
C MET A 790 -0.46 -12.41 7.87
N HIS A 791 -1.63 -12.32 7.23
CA HIS A 791 -2.32 -11.05 7.01
C HIS A 791 -3.68 -11.04 7.69
N HIS A 792 -4.16 -9.85 8.02
CA HIS A 792 -5.47 -9.69 8.66
C HIS A 792 -6.64 -10.12 7.77
N ARG A 793 -6.46 -10.35 6.46
CA ARG A 793 -7.52 -10.89 5.58
C ARG A 793 -6.97 -11.43 4.28
N THR A 794 -7.79 -12.20 3.59
CA THR A 794 -7.57 -12.60 2.19
C THR A 794 -8.12 -11.48 1.27
N PRO A 795 -7.50 -11.21 0.11
CA PRO A 795 -8.14 -10.39 -0.92
C PRO A 795 -9.50 -10.96 -1.32
N THR A 796 -10.46 -10.09 -1.64
CA THR A 796 -11.67 -10.50 -2.36
C THR A 796 -11.32 -10.95 -3.78
N TYR A 797 -12.22 -11.69 -4.44
CA TYR A 797 -12.11 -12.04 -5.85
C TYR A 797 -11.88 -10.79 -6.72
N ALA A 798 -12.67 -9.73 -6.48
CA ALA A 798 -12.57 -8.50 -7.26
C ALA A 798 -11.22 -7.79 -7.03
N GLU A 799 -10.77 -7.67 -5.79
CA GLU A 799 -9.44 -7.13 -5.49
C GLU A 799 -8.33 -7.98 -6.12
N GLN A 800 -8.45 -9.31 -6.09
CA GLN A 800 -7.49 -10.22 -6.67
C GLN A 800 -7.38 -10.05 -8.19
N MET A 801 -8.52 -9.95 -8.88
CA MET A 801 -8.56 -9.64 -10.30
C MET A 801 -7.96 -8.26 -10.59
N ALA A 802 -8.30 -7.25 -9.80
CA ALA A 802 -7.83 -5.88 -10.01
C ALA A 802 -6.34 -5.69 -9.75
N GLN A 803 -5.76 -6.34 -8.74
CA GLN A 803 -4.30 -6.27 -8.54
C GLN A 803 -3.54 -6.96 -9.68
N CYS A 804 -4.06 -8.08 -10.21
CA CYS A 804 -3.42 -8.78 -11.33
C CYS A 804 -3.55 -7.99 -12.65
N TRP A 805 -4.76 -7.58 -13.04
CA TRP A 805 -4.99 -6.78 -14.24
C TRP A 805 -4.41 -5.37 -14.13
N GLY A 806 -4.47 -4.75 -12.96
CA GLY A 806 -3.86 -3.45 -12.69
C GLY A 806 -2.36 -3.45 -12.94
N CYS A 807 -1.65 -4.51 -12.53
CA CYS A 807 -0.22 -4.67 -12.83
C CYS A 807 0.04 -4.71 -14.33
N LEU A 808 -0.70 -5.55 -15.08
CA LEU A 808 -0.54 -5.67 -16.53
C LEU A 808 -0.93 -4.38 -17.28
N CYS A 809 -2.02 -3.73 -16.86
CA CYS A 809 -2.50 -2.48 -17.47
C CYS A 809 -1.59 -1.29 -17.17
N THR A 810 -0.77 -1.35 -16.12
CA THR A 810 0.25 -0.33 -15.83
C THR A 810 1.51 -0.55 -16.68
N GLY A 811 1.69 -1.74 -17.25
CA GLY A 811 2.83 -2.11 -18.09
C GLY A 811 3.75 -3.17 -17.50
N GLY A 812 3.34 -3.82 -16.39
CA GLY A 812 3.94 -5.05 -15.92
C GLY A 812 3.72 -6.21 -16.90
N SER A 813 4.54 -7.25 -16.77
CA SER A 813 4.55 -8.40 -17.70
C SER A 813 4.63 -9.75 -17.00
N GLY A 814 4.49 -9.75 -15.67
CA GLY A 814 4.46 -10.96 -14.88
C GLY A 814 3.86 -10.72 -13.51
N VAL A 815 3.11 -11.70 -13.03
CA VAL A 815 2.59 -11.74 -11.67
C VAL A 815 2.80 -13.14 -11.10
N THR A 816 3.16 -13.21 -9.84
CA THR A 816 3.23 -14.46 -9.09
C THR A 816 2.61 -14.25 -7.71
N TRP A 817 1.98 -15.29 -7.16
CA TRP A 817 1.36 -15.20 -5.84
C TRP A 817 2.24 -15.81 -4.75
N PHE A 818 2.48 -15.04 -3.70
CA PHE A 818 3.08 -15.51 -2.46
C PHE A 818 1.99 -15.78 -1.41
N VAL A 819 1.96 -16.92 -0.72
CA VAL A 819 2.75 -18.13 -0.95
C VAL A 819 1.82 -19.32 -1.07
N ASN A 820 2.27 -20.32 -1.81
CA ASN A 820 1.64 -21.62 -1.96
C ASN A 820 0.29 -21.59 -2.70
N MET A 821 -0.30 -22.77 -2.85
CA MET A 821 -1.65 -22.96 -3.37
C MET A 821 -2.67 -22.31 -2.41
N PRO A 822 -3.72 -21.63 -2.91
CA PRO A 822 -4.72 -20.98 -2.07
C PRO A 822 -5.42 -21.93 -1.10
N THR A 823 -5.95 -21.37 -0.01
CA THR A 823 -6.76 -22.09 0.98
C THR A 823 -8.22 -21.67 0.97
N SER A 824 -8.55 -20.67 0.15
CA SER A 824 -9.88 -20.11 -0.01
C SER A 824 -10.35 -20.20 -1.46
N LYS A 825 -11.61 -20.58 -1.64
CA LYS A 825 -12.23 -20.72 -2.96
C LYS A 825 -12.27 -19.42 -3.78
N PRO A 826 -12.68 -18.25 -3.25
CA PRO A 826 -12.72 -17.01 -4.02
C PRO A 826 -11.36 -16.63 -4.62
N THR A 827 -10.29 -16.83 -3.86
CA THR A 827 -8.93 -16.54 -4.31
C THR A 827 -8.47 -17.50 -5.41
N TRP A 828 -8.70 -18.80 -5.22
CA TRP A 828 -8.38 -19.81 -6.25
C TRP A 828 -9.13 -19.54 -7.56
N ASP A 829 -10.43 -19.25 -7.47
CA ASP A 829 -11.26 -18.97 -8.64
C ASP A 829 -10.78 -17.71 -9.38
N ALA A 830 -10.41 -16.63 -8.65
CA ALA A 830 -9.83 -15.43 -9.24
C ALA A 830 -8.49 -15.70 -9.95
N MET A 831 -7.62 -16.52 -9.35
CA MET A 831 -6.35 -16.90 -9.98
C MET A 831 -6.55 -17.71 -11.27
N ILE A 832 -7.50 -18.66 -11.27
CA ILE A 832 -7.84 -19.44 -12.47
C ILE A 832 -8.41 -18.54 -13.55
N ASP A 833 -9.37 -17.69 -13.20
CA ASP A 833 -10.03 -16.80 -14.16
C ASP A 833 -9.02 -15.83 -14.77
N PHE A 834 -8.18 -15.18 -13.94
CA PHE A 834 -7.11 -14.33 -14.44
C PHE A 834 -6.14 -15.08 -15.33
N ASN A 835 -5.67 -16.26 -14.93
CA ASN A 835 -4.76 -17.07 -15.74
C ASN A 835 -5.38 -17.41 -17.10
N ARG A 836 -6.63 -17.90 -17.12
CA ARG A 836 -7.34 -18.22 -18.36
C ARG A 836 -7.45 -16.99 -19.26
N GLU A 837 -7.91 -15.87 -18.73
CA GLU A 837 -8.08 -14.63 -19.50
C GLU A 837 -6.73 -14.16 -20.05
N ALA A 838 -5.73 -13.96 -19.20
CA ALA A 838 -4.42 -13.42 -19.56
C ALA A 838 -3.66 -14.31 -20.55
N GLN A 839 -3.65 -15.63 -20.35
CA GLN A 839 -2.98 -16.55 -21.27
C GLN A 839 -3.70 -16.63 -22.63
N SER A 840 -5.03 -16.49 -22.67
CA SER A 840 -5.79 -16.54 -23.93
C SER A 840 -5.52 -15.37 -24.88
N ILE A 841 -4.97 -14.26 -24.36
CA ILE A 841 -4.66 -13.03 -25.12
C ILE A 841 -3.20 -12.59 -24.94
N LYS A 842 -2.32 -13.53 -24.58
CA LYS A 842 -0.91 -13.27 -24.29
C LYS A 842 -0.20 -12.57 -25.45
N ASP A 843 -0.47 -13.01 -26.68
CA ASP A 843 0.25 -12.50 -27.86
C ASP A 843 -0.15 -11.07 -28.21
N GLU A 844 -1.42 -10.72 -27.99
CA GLU A 844 -1.97 -9.38 -28.11
C GLU A 844 -1.43 -8.46 -27.01
N LEU A 845 -1.47 -8.92 -25.76
CA LEU A 845 -1.00 -8.15 -24.59
C LEU A 845 0.50 -7.83 -24.70
N LEU A 846 1.27 -8.81 -25.17
CA LEU A 846 2.70 -8.70 -25.42
C LEU A 846 3.00 -8.40 -26.90
N SER A 847 2.10 -7.72 -27.62
CA SER A 847 2.36 -7.36 -29.01
C SER A 847 3.58 -6.45 -29.13
N GLU A 848 4.45 -6.80 -30.07
CA GLU A 848 5.58 -5.96 -30.47
C GLU A 848 5.16 -4.90 -31.50
N GLU A 849 3.91 -4.80 -31.94
CA GLU A 849 3.57 -3.80 -32.95
C GLU A 849 3.55 -2.38 -32.36
N LEU A 850 4.19 -1.42 -33.03
CA LEU A 850 4.09 -0.01 -32.67
C LEU A 850 2.67 0.50 -32.92
N CYS A 851 2.13 1.20 -31.93
CA CYS A 851 0.81 1.81 -32.01
C CYS A 851 0.74 3.08 -31.17
N GLY A 852 -0.22 3.96 -31.51
CA GLY A 852 -0.57 5.08 -30.66
C GLY A 852 -1.19 4.62 -29.33
N LYS A 853 -1.23 5.52 -28.35
CA LYS A 853 -1.89 5.25 -27.06
C LYS A 853 -3.29 5.85 -27.07
N ALA A 854 -4.26 5.10 -26.56
CA ALA A 854 -5.55 5.68 -26.21
C ALA A 854 -5.40 6.71 -25.08
N ILE A 855 -6.40 7.58 -24.91
CA ILE A 855 -6.52 8.53 -23.81
C ILE A 855 -7.78 8.16 -23.02
N CYS A 856 -7.64 7.90 -21.72
CA CYS A 856 -8.75 7.67 -20.80
C CYS A 856 -9.19 9.01 -20.18
N SER A 857 -10.51 9.20 -19.98
CA SER A 857 -11.01 10.37 -19.25
C SER A 857 -10.86 10.28 -17.73
N GLU A 858 -10.69 9.07 -17.19
CA GLU A 858 -10.44 8.89 -15.76
C GLU A 858 -8.96 9.10 -15.42
N PRO A 859 -8.66 9.59 -14.20
CA PRO A 859 -7.29 9.68 -13.71
C PRO A 859 -6.58 8.32 -13.73
N TRP A 860 -5.27 8.35 -13.96
CA TRP A 860 -4.43 7.15 -14.00
C TRP A 860 -4.63 6.30 -12.73
N GLU A 861 -4.72 6.95 -11.57
CA GLU A 861 -4.87 6.35 -10.23
C GLU A 861 -6.20 5.61 -10.03
N LYS A 862 -7.18 5.80 -10.92
CA LYS A 862 -8.45 5.08 -10.89
C LYS A 862 -8.51 4.00 -11.95
N VAL A 863 -8.22 4.35 -13.20
CA VAL A 863 -8.30 3.42 -14.34
C VAL A 863 -6.93 3.29 -14.99
N ARG A 864 -6.29 2.15 -14.77
CA ARG A 864 -5.06 1.77 -15.47
C ARG A 864 -5.42 1.22 -16.84
N PHE A 865 -4.61 1.51 -17.85
CA PHE A 865 -4.84 0.95 -19.17
C PHE A 865 -3.58 0.89 -20.03
N VAL A 866 -3.58 -0.03 -20.99
CA VAL A 866 -2.54 -0.14 -22.00
C VAL A 866 -3.14 -0.43 -23.38
N THR A 867 -2.60 0.21 -24.41
CA THR A 867 -2.99 0.00 -25.81
C THR A 867 -2.02 -0.93 -26.51
N ARG A 868 -2.55 -1.86 -27.30
CA ARG A 868 -1.79 -2.76 -28.18
C ARG A 868 -2.45 -2.85 -29.54
N LYS A 869 -1.69 -3.34 -30.51
CA LYS A 869 -2.14 -3.55 -31.89
C LYS A 869 -1.59 -4.86 -32.41
N VAL A 870 -2.40 -5.59 -33.18
CA VAL A 870 -1.99 -6.79 -33.91
C VAL A 870 -2.64 -6.74 -35.29
N GLY A 871 -1.85 -6.43 -36.32
CA GLY A 871 -2.37 -6.19 -37.66
C GLY A 871 -3.36 -5.03 -37.67
N ASP A 872 -4.57 -5.23 -38.18
CA ASP A 872 -5.62 -4.20 -38.19
C ASP A 872 -6.48 -4.16 -36.91
N VAL A 873 -6.16 -4.99 -35.90
CA VAL A 873 -6.92 -5.09 -34.66
C VAL A 873 -6.24 -4.29 -33.55
N TRP A 874 -7.03 -3.49 -32.85
CA TRP A 874 -6.60 -2.70 -31.71
C TRP A 874 -7.15 -3.27 -30.41
N TYR A 875 -6.34 -3.19 -29.36
CA TYR A 875 -6.72 -3.64 -28.04
C TYR A 875 -6.51 -2.52 -27.02
N VAL A 876 -7.47 -2.35 -26.12
CA VAL A 876 -7.33 -1.54 -24.90
C VAL A 876 -7.59 -2.47 -23.72
N PHE A 877 -6.55 -2.79 -22.97
CA PHE A 877 -6.67 -3.51 -21.70
C PHE A 877 -6.81 -2.47 -20.61
N SER A 878 -7.78 -2.61 -19.72
CA SER A 878 -8.07 -1.61 -18.71
C SER A 878 -8.59 -2.21 -17.41
N CYS A 879 -8.32 -1.54 -16.29
CA CYS A 879 -8.75 -1.96 -14.96
C CYS A 879 -9.08 -0.76 -14.08
N ASN A 880 -10.29 -0.72 -13.52
CA ASN A 880 -10.61 0.09 -12.37
C ASN A 880 -9.91 -0.51 -11.15
N ILE A 881 -8.98 0.23 -10.56
CA ILE A 881 -8.21 -0.15 -9.36
C ILE A 881 -8.74 0.57 -8.11
N ASP A 882 -9.82 1.34 -8.24
CA ASP A 882 -10.52 1.99 -7.14
C ASP A 882 -11.58 1.06 -6.53
N ALA A 883 -11.81 1.23 -5.23
CA ALA A 883 -12.84 0.52 -4.48
C ALA A 883 -14.25 1.06 -4.78
N ASP A 884 -14.36 2.19 -5.47
CA ASP A 884 -15.62 2.75 -5.95
C ASP A 884 -15.83 2.45 -7.45
N PRO A 885 -17.09 2.25 -7.87
CA PRO A 885 -17.41 2.18 -9.30
C PRO A 885 -17.15 3.52 -9.99
N VAL A 886 -16.73 3.48 -11.25
CA VAL A 886 -16.58 4.66 -12.11
C VAL A 886 -17.51 4.54 -13.31
N LYS A 887 -18.21 5.62 -13.64
CA LYS A 887 -19.20 5.67 -14.72
C LYS A 887 -18.75 6.60 -15.83
N ASP A 888 -19.28 6.38 -17.03
CA ASP A 888 -19.07 7.23 -18.20
C ASP A 888 -17.57 7.42 -18.54
N VAL A 889 -16.76 6.39 -18.30
CA VAL A 889 -15.33 6.38 -18.61
C VAL A 889 -15.18 6.34 -20.13
N THR A 890 -14.52 7.34 -20.70
CA THR A 890 -14.32 7.45 -22.14
C THR A 890 -12.89 7.12 -22.53
N PHE A 891 -12.73 6.45 -23.67
CA PHE A 891 -11.45 6.20 -24.31
C PHE A 891 -11.44 6.85 -25.69
N THR A 892 -10.48 7.75 -25.90
CA THR A 892 -10.19 8.35 -27.21
C THR A 892 -9.05 7.59 -27.86
N MET A 893 -9.30 7.00 -29.03
CA MET A 893 -8.34 6.20 -29.78
C MET A 893 -7.37 7.10 -30.58
N PRO A 894 -6.12 6.64 -30.82
CA PRO A 894 -5.14 7.40 -31.59
C PRO A 894 -5.56 7.60 -33.06
N GLU A 895 -4.86 8.48 -33.77
CA GLU A 895 -5.23 8.89 -35.14
C GLU A 895 -5.28 7.75 -36.15
N ASP A 896 -4.38 6.76 -36.00
CA ASP A 896 -4.24 5.60 -36.87
C ASP A 896 -5.21 4.45 -36.55
N ALA A 897 -5.96 4.55 -35.45
CA ALA A 897 -7.03 3.62 -35.11
C ALA A 897 -8.32 3.91 -35.91
N PRO A 898 -9.23 2.93 -36.07
CA PRO A 898 -10.53 3.15 -36.71
C PRO A 898 -11.30 4.30 -36.03
N LYS A 899 -12.01 5.11 -36.82
CA LYS A 899 -12.87 6.18 -36.27
C LYS A 899 -14.26 5.67 -35.91
N ASN A 900 -14.78 4.72 -36.69
CA ASN A 900 -16.07 4.09 -36.44
C ASN A 900 -15.88 2.58 -36.50
N ALA A 901 -16.24 1.86 -35.43
CA ALA A 901 -16.00 0.44 -35.31
C ALA A 901 -16.93 -0.19 -34.26
N LYS A 902 -17.04 -1.53 -34.31
CA LYS A 902 -17.56 -2.31 -33.19
C LYS A 902 -16.43 -2.56 -32.19
N VAL A 903 -16.69 -2.34 -30.91
CA VAL A 903 -15.79 -2.66 -29.82
C VAL A 903 -16.35 -3.88 -29.09
N GLU A 904 -15.70 -5.01 -29.21
CA GLU A 904 -16.03 -6.22 -28.43
C GLU A 904 -15.38 -6.10 -27.05
N VAL A 905 -16.15 -6.36 -25.99
CA VAL A 905 -15.62 -6.44 -24.63
C VAL A 905 -15.41 -7.90 -24.29
N LEU A 906 -14.15 -8.34 -24.37
CA LEU A 906 -13.77 -9.73 -24.18
C LEU A 906 -14.14 -10.18 -22.76
N PHE A 907 -14.50 -11.47 -22.64
CA PHE A 907 -14.91 -12.13 -21.39
C PHE A 907 -16.24 -11.64 -20.79
N GLU A 908 -16.95 -10.72 -21.46
CA GLU A 908 -18.22 -10.16 -20.97
C GLU A 908 -19.40 -10.38 -21.91
N ASN A 909 -19.19 -11.03 -23.07
CA ASN A 909 -20.22 -11.32 -24.06
C ASN A 909 -21.07 -10.09 -24.44
N ARG A 910 -20.42 -8.94 -24.61
CA ARG A 910 -21.06 -7.68 -24.99
C ARG A 910 -20.20 -6.88 -25.95
N SER A 911 -20.80 -5.89 -26.59
CA SER A 911 -20.10 -4.95 -27.44
C SER A 911 -20.68 -3.54 -27.31
N ILE A 912 -19.83 -2.55 -27.54
CA ILE A 912 -20.17 -1.12 -27.59
C ILE A 912 -19.73 -0.53 -28.92
N ALA A 913 -20.17 0.70 -29.22
CA ALA A 913 -19.83 1.38 -30.46
C ALA A 913 -18.68 2.36 -30.25
N LEU A 914 -17.68 2.30 -31.15
CA LEU A 914 -16.71 3.37 -31.34
C LEU A 914 -17.30 4.36 -32.35
N LYS A 915 -17.40 5.63 -31.96
CA LYS A 915 -17.90 6.71 -32.82
C LYS A 915 -16.91 7.86 -32.81
N ASP A 916 -16.51 8.31 -33.99
CA ASP A 916 -15.55 9.41 -34.17
C ASP A 916 -14.24 9.24 -33.37
N GLY A 917 -13.81 7.99 -33.20
CA GLY A 917 -12.61 7.61 -32.46
C GLY A 917 -12.78 7.56 -30.94
N VAL A 918 -14.01 7.66 -30.42
CA VAL A 918 -14.31 7.65 -28.98
C VAL A 918 -15.34 6.57 -28.63
N PHE A 919 -15.15 5.88 -27.51
CA PHE A 919 -16.15 5.02 -26.90
C PHE A 919 -16.21 5.26 -25.39
N SER A 920 -17.30 4.83 -24.75
CA SER A 920 -17.54 5.01 -23.31
C SER A 920 -18.04 3.73 -22.65
N ASP A 921 -17.70 3.52 -21.38
CA ASP A 921 -18.14 2.38 -20.58
C ASP A 921 -18.25 2.72 -19.08
N SER A 922 -18.71 1.78 -18.25
CA SER A 922 -18.77 1.90 -16.79
C SER A 922 -18.15 0.70 -16.10
N TYR A 923 -17.34 0.95 -15.08
CA TYR A 923 -16.64 -0.07 -14.33
C TYR A 923 -17.27 -0.21 -12.93
N PRO A 924 -17.61 -1.44 -12.52
CA PRO A 924 -17.72 -1.76 -11.11
C PRO A 924 -16.41 -1.47 -10.37
N ALA A 925 -16.47 -1.41 -9.03
CA ALA A 925 -15.28 -1.39 -8.20
C ALA A 925 -14.36 -2.57 -8.54
N HIS A 926 -13.05 -2.34 -8.61
CA HIS A 926 -12.05 -3.40 -8.84
C HIS A 926 -12.34 -4.29 -10.06
N PHE A 927 -12.82 -3.71 -11.16
CA PHE A 927 -13.22 -4.46 -12.35
C PHE A 927 -12.35 -4.13 -13.57
N ARG A 928 -12.16 -5.12 -14.44
CA ARG A 928 -11.39 -5.02 -15.70
C ARG A 928 -12.30 -5.07 -16.92
N HIS A 929 -11.89 -4.36 -17.97
CA HIS A 929 -12.45 -4.50 -19.32
C HIS A 929 -11.29 -4.69 -20.32
N VAL A 930 -11.47 -5.63 -21.26
CA VAL A 930 -10.54 -5.83 -22.38
C VAL A 930 -11.29 -5.57 -23.68
N TYR A 931 -10.97 -4.48 -24.33
CA TYR A 931 -11.63 -4.04 -25.56
C TYR A 931 -10.86 -4.52 -26.78
N LYS A 932 -11.55 -5.19 -27.70
CA LYS A 932 -11.05 -5.55 -29.04
C LYS A 932 -11.78 -4.73 -30.09
N ILE A 933 -11.03 -4.01 -30.90
CA ILE A 933 -11.54 -3.02 -31.85
C ILE A 933 -11.09 -3.44 -33.25
N THR A 934 -12.06 -3.80 -34.10
CA THR A 934 -11.84 -4.22 -35.48
C THR A 934 -12.48 -3.22 -36.43
N ARG A 935 -11.84 -2.97 -37.59
CA ARG A 935 -12.41 -2.12 -38.65
C ARG A 935 -13.75 -2.62 -39.17
#